data_AF-A0A5B9MGK1-F1
#
_entry.id   AF-A0A5B9MGK1-F1
#
_cell.length_a   1.000
_cell.length_b   1.000
_cell.length_c   1.000
_cell.angle_alpha   90.00
_cell.angle_beta   90.00
_cell.angle_gamma   90.00
#
_symmetry.space_group_name_H-M   'P 1'
#
loop_
_entity.id
_entity.type
_entity.pdbx_description
1 polymer ?
#
loop_
_entity_poly.entity_id
_entity_poly.type
_entity_poly.pdbx_seq_one_letter_code
_entity_poly.pdbx_strand_id
1 'polypeptide(L)'
;MRSSLMCLMWLACAIAASANDLRTLPEGQRPADGRLAELRTLNSDFPFKQIADPHDWPMRRAEIRRRILLSQGLWPMPSKSDLNAVVHGRVERDDYVVDRVYFESIPGHYVTGSLYRPKGKSGPFPAILSPHGHWQDGRFYDAGEAQIRADLASGAERFEVGGRYPIQARAVQLARMGCLVFVYDMTGNADSIQIGHRPDRAAHLDRKTDWGFFSAQADLRLQNMMGLQTWNSVRAVDFMMTLDDTDPTRIGVTGASGGGTQSMILAAIDERITAAMPCVMVSTSMQGGCTCENAPYMRIDQGNIDLAAAIAPRPLGLTAADDWTVELETIGYPELRELYTDLGHSDRLTAAFNVHFKHNYNHVNRTVMYAFFNRHFKLGFGEPILERDYVPLSRSEATVWTDDHPAPAGDAVGDAHEVRIVKLATLDSQQQMDGLIPTTKDQLAEYRRIVGGAWETILARRLDQVQSTSFDKTKEVQLDGLSVTLGLVDHADEQLPIVTINRSGKKGTVVWITDQGKQGLFDGGSVRPVVAEMARAGYTVISADLIGQGEFLSGDQHLDAQRMWYQRGGELAWHRFSGYTYGYNHPLFVQRVHDVLSVIKHASSPAGGDIHLVGIGSEAGAIAAAARSQSGDAIARTFIDLQEFRFSSLERQDDPMFVPGAVKYLGVDGLLSLCGPGPIDVVSPVLPIADQVQRIGVDSARFQWHRNHDDLMSAIDAALVRSSSAATGLPAQTSSKPNFVVIMVDDMGYAGVSCFGNPSFKTPQIDRLAAEGMRMTDFHSSGTVCSPTRAGLLTGRYQQRSGIEAVIHPVADHPEHRKGLNLSETTFAETLKNAGYTTGIVGKWHQGYPHNSDDYHPQNHGFDEFFGYHSGNIDFVSHVGDHNKHDWWHGKTETHEEGYATDLINRYSIDFIEQNRDKPFCLYVSHLAIHNPVQVRGDPVRRTESEGWKRWKPKSDAERIEKFRGITLPIDEGVGRIRETLVQLGLDRNTLVLFFSDNGASNDFPSGSEDLRGGKGTVYEGGHKVPFIAWWPGQIRPGSQSDVPAITLDVMPTLLALAGVKTAPPNPLDGIDLSPLLLGRDALPPRPLFWASLSNRGGRSEAMRDGPWKLVVQHPNAAPGSFDNETVALYRLDRDPAEQTDLSAMHPERAADMLERLKAWYADTQQTATEQPGGW
;
A
#
# COMPACT_ATOMS: atom_id res chain seq x y z
N MET A 1 45.20 26.39 -70.69
CA MET A 1 45.90 27.51 -70.01
C MET A 1 44.86 28.46 -69.42
N ARG A 2 45.05 28.85 -68.15
CA ARG A 2 44.52 30.03 -67.41
C ARG A 2 43.03 30.12 -66.97
N SER A 3 42.88 30.13 -65.65
CA SER A 3 42.07 30.93 -64.71
C SER A 3 40.94 31.86 -65.23
N SER A 4 39.74 31.78 -64.61
CA SER A 4 39.19 32.80 -63.68
C SER A 4 37.64 32.77 -63.55
N LEU A 5 37.18 32.83 -62.28
CA LEU A 5 35.95 33.43 -61.73
C LEU A 5 34.54 32.97 -62.18
N MET A 6 33.75 32.42 -61.24
CA MET A 6 32.62 33.14 -60.62
C MET A 6 32.12 32.44 -59.35
N CYS A 7 32.27 33.11 -58.20
CA CYS A 7 31.48 32.90 -57.01
C CYS A 7 30.03 33.34 -57.26
N LEU A 8 29.04 32.55 -56.83
CA LEU A 8 27.74 33.06 -56.41
C LEU A 8 27.04 32.05 -55.48
N MET A 9 27.07 32.42 -54.20
CA MET A 9 26.12 32.15 -53.11
C MET A 9 25.10 31.01 -53.34
N TRP A 10 25.34 29.86 -52.71
CA TRP A 10 24.26 29.02 -52.22
C TRP A 10 23.88 29.54 -50.82
N LEU A 11 22.85 30.39 -50.79
CA LEU A 11 22.14 30.71 -49.56
C LEU A 11 21.50 29.41 -49.06
N ALA A 12 21.97 28.88 -47.93
CA ALA A 12 21.25 27.89 -47.17
C ALA A 12 20.05 28.59 -46.53
N CYS A 13 18.87 28.50 -47.15
CA CYS A 13 17.62 28.68 -46.43
C CYS A 13 17.45 27.43 -45.55
N ALA A 14 17.70 27.57 -44.26
CA ALA A 14 17.18 26.65 -43.25
C ALA A 14 15.65 26.77 -43.30
N ILE A 15 15.01 25.94 -44.12
CA ILE A 15 13.57 25.74 -44.07
C ILE A 15 13.33 24.98 -42.77
N ALA A 16 12.62 25.60 -41.83
CA ALA A 16 12.12 24.88 -40.65
C ALA A 16 11.37 23.65 -41.15
N ALA A 17 11.83 22.45 -40.75
CA ALA A 17 11.16 21.21 -41.09
C ALA A 17 9.72 21.31 -40.58
N SER A 18 8.75 21.07 -41.47
CA SER A 18 7.34 21.05 -41.06
C SER A 18 7.11 19.83 -40.17
N ALA A 19 6.05 19.82 -39.35
CA ALA A 19 5.70 18.62 -38.56
C ALA A 19 5.53 17.36 -39.46
N ASN A 20 5.15 17.55 -40.73
CA ASN A 20 5.04 16.47 -41.72
C ASN A 20 6.41 15.90 -42.16
N ASP A 21 7.51 16.63 -41.96
CA ASP A 21 8.86 16.18 -42.32
C ASP A 21 9.46 15.16 -41.34
N LEU A 22 8.87 15.03 -40.14
CA LEU A 22 9.35 14.16 -39.06
C LEU A 22 8.49 12.89 -38.84
N ARG A 23 7.61 12.57 -39.79
CA ARG A 23 6.86 11.29 -39.81
C ARG A 23 7.66 10.18 -40.49
N THR A 24 7.53 8.96 -39.97
CA THR A 24 8.11 7.73 -40.51
C THR A 24 7.26 7.19 -41.66
N LEU A 25 5.95 7.21 -41.47
CA LEU A 25 4.93 6.77 -42.40
C LEU A 25 4.21 7.98 -43.02
N PRO A 26 3.70 7.85 -44.26
CA PRO A 26 2.85 8.86 -44.87
C PRO A 26 1.67 9.27 -43.97
N GLU A 27 1.27 10.53 -44.06
CA GLU A 27 0.10 11.04 -43.32
C GLU A 27 -1.15 10.17 -43.58
N GLY A 28 -1.85 9.80 -42.50
CA GLY A 28 -3.03 8.92 -42.56
C GLY A 28 -2.72 7.41 -42.61
N GLN A 29 -1.46 7.00 -42.77
CA GLN A 29 -1.06 5.60 -42.60
C GLN A 29 -0.67 5.32 -41.15
N ARG A 30 -0.96 4.09 -40.70
CA ARG A 30 -0.62 3.57 -39.37
C ARG A 30 0.36 2.40 -39.51
N PRO A 31 1.17 2.10 -38.47
CA PRO A 31 2.02 0.92 -38.46
C PRO A 31 1.21 -0.36 -38.69
N ALA A 32 1.81 -1.31 -39.40
CA ALA A 32 1.22 -2.63 -39.65
C ALA A 32 1.39 -3.55 -38.42
N ASP A 33 0.88 -3.10 -37.27
CA ASP A 33 1.03 -3.76 -35.97
C ASP A 33 -0.16 -4.70 -35.68
N GLY A 34 0.11 -5.98 -35.44
CA GLY A 34 -0.87 -7.02 -35.19
C GLY A 34 -1.75 -6.73 -33.97
N ARG A 35 -1.25 -5.97 -33.00
CA ARG A 35 -2.00 -5.60 -31.78
C ARG A 35 -3.11 -4.60 -32.08
N LEU A 36 -3.12 -3.94 -33.24
CA LEU A 36 -4.24 -3.09 -33.68
C LEU A 36 -5.45 -3.88 -34.20
N ALA A 37 -5.31 -5.19 -34.39
CA ALA A 37 -6.41 -6.08 -34.77
C ALA A 37 -7.51 -6.15 -33.68
N GLU A 38 -8.54 -6.95 -33.96
CA GLU A 38 -9.62 -7.24 -33.01
C GLU A 38 -9.07 -7.82 -31.71
N LEU A 39 -9.63 -7.36 -30.57
CA LEU A 39 -9.26 -7.90 -29.26
C LEU A 39 -9.62 -9.38 -29.17
N ARG A 40 -8.74 -10.18 -28.56
CA ARG A 40 -9.05 -11.57 -28.23
C ARG A 40 -10.14 -11.62 -27.17
N THR A 41 -10.97 -12.64 -27.23
CA THR A 41 -12.13 -12.82 -26.34
C THR A 41 -12.16 -14.26 -25.82
N LEU A 42 -13.14 -14.55 -24.98
CA LEU A 42 -13.41 -15.92 -24.51
C LEU A 42 -13.71 -16.93 -25.64
N ASN A 43 -14.01 -16.47 -26.86
CA ASN A 43 -14.26 -17.32 -28.03
C ASN A 43 -13.09 -17.31 -29.04
N SER A 44 -11.96 -16.71 -28.68
CA SER A 44 -10.76 -16.74 -29.53
C SER A 44 -10.03 -18.08 -29.41
N ASP A 45 -9.16 -18.37 -30.39
CA ASP A 45 -8.32 -19.55 -30.39
C ASP A 45 -7.10 -19.37 -29.48
N PHE A 46 -6.80 -20.40 -28.68
CA PHE A 46 -5.68 -20.44 -27.72
C PHE A 46 -5.01 -21.82 -27.82
N PRO A 47 -4.17 -22.04 -28.86
CA PRO A 47 -3.54 -23.33 -29.09
C PRO A 47 -2.59 -23.69 -27.95
N PHE A 48 -2.51 -24.98 -27.62
CA PHE A 48 -1.61 -25.47 -26.58
C PHE A 48 -0.15 -25.26 -26.98
N LYS A 49 0.63 -24.67 -26.09
CA LYS A 49 2.07 -24.47 -26.32
C LYS A 49 2.83 -25.76 -26.00
N GLN A 50 3.11 -26.54 -27.05
CA GLN A 50 3.91 -27.76 -26.96
C GLN A 50 5.31 -27.47 -26.39
N ILE A 51 5.82 -28.42 -25.60
CA ILE A 51 7.20 -28.41 -25.09
C ILE A 51 8.10 -29.21 -26.02
N ALA A 52 9.29 -28.71 -26.32
CA ALA A 52 10.23 -29.42 -27.18
C ALA A 52 10.94 -30.58 -26.46
N ASP A 53 11.21 -30.40 -25.16
CA ASP A 53 11.82 -31.39 -24.28
C ASP A 53 10.86 -31.67 -23.10
N PRO A 54 10.47 -32.93 -22.84
CA PRO A 54 9.64 -33.30 -21.69
C PRO A 54 10.24 -32.89 -20.34
N HIS A 55 11.57 -32.75 -20.25
CA HIS A 55 12.27 -32.26 -19.06
C HIS A 55 11.96 -30.80 -18.72
N ASP A 56 11.47 -30.00 -19.67
CA ASP A 56 11.06 -28.61 -19.45
C ASP A 56 9.63 -28.48 -18.90
N TRP A 57 8.85 -29.57 -18.89
CA TRP A 57 7.46 -29.55 -18.42
C TRP A 57 7.30 -29.00 -17.00
N PRO A 58 8.12 -29.37 -15.99
CA PRO A 58 7.98 -28.82 -14.64
C PRO A 58 8.09 -27.30 -14.59
N MET A 59 8.94 -26.70 -15.44
CA MET A 59 9.10 -25.25 -15.53
C MET A 59 7.85 -24.61 -16.15
N ARG A 60 7.36 -25.13 -17.28
CA ARG A 60 6.12 -24.66 -17.92
C ARG A 60 4.90 -24.81 -16.99
N ARG A 61 4.79 -25.95 -16.29
CA ARG A 61 3.76 -26.20 -15.30
C ARG A 61 3.81 -25.17 -14.16
N ALA A 62 5.00 -24.84 -13.67
CA ALA A 62 5.18 -23.83 -12.63
C ALA A 62 4.77 -22.42 -13.12
N GLU A 63 5.06 -22.07 -14.37
CA GLU A 63 4.60 -20.81 -15.00
C GLU A 63 3.08 -20.75 -15.09
N ILE A 64 2.43 -21.80 -15.60
CA ILE A 64 0.97 -21.88 -15.70
C ILE A 64 0.35 -21.74 -14.31
N ARG A 65 0.86 -22.50 -13.33
CA ARG A 65 0.40 -22.47 -11.94
C ARG A 65 0.56 -21.07 -11.32
N ARG A 66 1.72 -20.42 -11.49
CA ARG A 66 1.95 -19.05 -11.01
C ARG A 66 0.97 -18.06 -11.65
N ARG A 67 0.71 -18.18 -12.95
CA ARG A 67 -0.25 -17.33 -13.67
C ARG A 67 -1.68 -17.53 -13.17
N ILE A 68 -2.10 -18.77 -12.87
CA ILE A 68 -3.42 -19.06 -12.27
C ILE A 68 -3.51 -18.43 -10.88
N LEU A 69 -2.50 -18.62 -10.02
CA LEU A 69 -2.50 -18.06 -8.67
C LEU A 69 -2.51 -16.52 -8.71
N LEU A 70 -1.70 -15.93 -9.59
CA LEU A 70 -1.63 -14.47 -9.71
C LEU A 70 -2.93 -13.88 -10.24
N SER A 71 -3.49 -14.42 -11.34
CA SER A 71 -4.74 -13.89 -11.94
C SER A 71 -5.88 -13.86 -10.94
N GLN A 72 -5.93 -14.83 -10.05
CA GLN A 72 -6.95 -15.00 -9.02
C GLN A 72 -6.66 -14.23 -7.72
N GLY A 73 -5.57 -13.47 -7.66
CA GLY A 73 -5.17 -12.74 -6.45
C GLY A 73 -4.64 -13.63 -5.33
N LEU A 74 -4.28 -14.88 -5.62
CA LEU A 74 -3.80 -15.90 -4.68
C LEU A 74 -2.27 -16.09 -4.70
N TRP A 75 -1.51 -15.17 -5.31
CA TRP A 75 -0.05 -15.14 -5.26
C TRP A 75 0.45 -13.95 -4.42
N PRO A 76 1.25 -14.15 -3.36
CA PRO A 76 1.37 -15.42 -2.61
C PRO A 76 0.00 -15.86 -2.08
N MET A 77 -0.11 -17.11 -1.63
CA MET A 77 -1.36 -17.67 -1.12
C MET A 77 -1.87 -16.85 0.07
N PRO A 78 -3.17 -16.50 0.15
CA PRO A 78 -3.70 -15.74 1.27
C PRO A 78 -3.47 -16.43 2.62
N SER A 79 -3.39 -15.65 3.69
CA SER A 79 -3.26 -16.20 5.03
C SER A 79 -4.52 -16.99 5.41
N LYS A 80 -4.34 -18.16 6.02
CA LYS A 80 -5.45 -19.02 6.44
C LYS A 80 -5.98 -18.57 7.79
N SER A 81 -7.28 -18.32 7.89
CA SER A 81 -8.00 -18.17 9.16
C SER A 81 -8.45 -19.52 9.71
N ASP A 82 -9.04 -19.54 10.90
CA ASP A 82 -9.79 -20.70 11.37
C ASP A 82 -11.01 -20.97 10.47
N LEU A 83 -11.38 -22.25 10.32
CA LEU A 83 -12.53 -22.66 9.50
C LEU A 83 -13.85 -22.47 10.23
N ASN A 84 -13.89 -22.52 11.57
CA ASN A 84 -15.13 -22.52 12.36
C ASN A 84 -16.20 -23.47 11.79
N ALA A 85 -15.77 -24.66 11.36
CA ALA A 85 -16.62 -25.57 10.60
C ALA A 85 -17.70 -26.20 11.48
N VAL A 86 -18.93 -26.25 10.94
CA VAL A 86 -20.09 -26.86 11.58
C VAL A 86 -20.65 -27.94 10.67
N VAL A 87 -20.82 -29.13 11.22
CA VAL A 87 -21.44 -30.29 10.58
C VAL A 87 -22.69 -30.66 11.39
N HIS A 88 -23.87 -30.58 10.77
CA HIS A 88 -25.14 -30.75 11.50
C HIS A 88 -26.25 -31.32 10.61
N GLY A 89 -27.44 -31.55 11.19
CA GLY A 89 -28.63 -31.95 10.44
C GLY A 89 -28.50 -33.28 9.70
N ARG A 90 -27.87 -34.28 10.33
CA ARG A 90 -27.61 -35.60 9.75
C ARG A 90 -28.88 -36.26 9.22
N VAL A 91 -28.82 -36.68 7.97
CA VAL A 91 -29.86 -37.43 7.28
C VAL A 91 -29.32 -38.82 6.93
N GLU A 92 -29.94 -39.86 7.47
CA GLU A 92 -29.57 -41.23 7.13
C GLU A 92 -30.33 -41.74 5.90
N ARG A 93 -29.61 -42.47 5.05
CA ARG A 93 -30.14 -43.26 3.94
C ARG A 93 -29.60 -44.69 4.08
N ASP A 94 -29.94 -45.55 3.12
CA ASP A 94 -29.65 -46.98 3.21
C ASP A 94 -28.14 -47.26 3.32
N ASP A 95 -27.34 -46.79 2.36
CA ASP A 95 -25.90 -47.09 2.29
C ASP A 95 -24.98 -45.88 2.53
N TYR A 96 -25.57 -44.73 2.84
CA TYR A 96 -24.85 -43.49 3.03
C TYR A 96 -25.57 -42.59 4.04
N VAL A 97 -24.84 -41.62 4.57
CA VAL A 97 -25.39 -40.52 5.37
C VAL A 97 -25.03 -39.20 4.70
N VAL A 98 -25.87 -38.19 4.89
CA VAL A 98 -25.61 -36.84 4.41
C VAL A 98 -25.71 -35.85 5.58
N ASP A 99 -24.69 -35.01 5.71
CA ASP A 99 -24.64 -33.95 6.70
C ASP A 99 -24.65 -32.58 6.01
N ARG A 100 -25.24 -31.58 6.67
CA ARG A 100 -25.14 -30.17 6.28
C ARG A 100 -23.84 -29.61 6.79
N VAL A 101 -23.19 -28.79 5.98
CA VAL A 101 -21.90 -28.19 6.33
C VAL A 101 -21.93 -26.70 6.02
N TYR A 102 -21.42 -25.90 6.96
CA TYR A 102 -20.87 -24.59 6.66
C TYR A 102 -19.56 -24.35 7.41
N PHE A 103 -18.68 -23.55 6.81
CA PHE A 103 -17.43 -23.10 7.42
C PHE A 103 -17.00 -21.76 6.83
N GLU A 104 -16.15 -21.03 7.53
CA GLU A 104 -15.58 -19.75 7.10
C GLU A 104 -14.35 -19.98 6.21
N SER A 105 -14.42 -19.52 4.96
CA SER A 105 -13.23 -19.43 4.09
C SER A 105 -12.46 -18.14 4.31
N ILE A 106 -13.17 -17.07 4.69
CA ILE A 106 -12.67 -15.77 5.14
C ILE A 106 -13.53 -15.41 6.36
N PRO A 107 -13.00 -14.71 7.39
CA PRO A 107 -13.78 -14.35 8.56
C PRO A 107 -15.17 -13.77 8.24
N GLY A 108 -16.21 -14.51 8.64
CA GLY A 108 -17.63 -14.23 8.40
C GLY A 108 -18.12 -14.35 6.94
N HIS A 109 -17.37 -14.99 6.04
CA HIS A 109 -17.83 -15.44 4.71
C HIS A 109 -17.84 -16.97 4.68
N TYR A 110 -19.02 -17.53 4.46
CA TYR A 110 -19.28 -18.95 4.64
C TYR A 110 -19.33 -19.68 3.30
N VAL A 111 -18.68 -20.84 3.27
CA VAL A 111 -18.89 -21.88 2.26
C VAL A 111 -19.90 -22.87 2.83
N THR A 112 -20.95 -23.16 2.08
CA THR A 112 -22.02 -24.09 2.44
C THR A 112 -21.99 -25.35 1.58
N GLY A 113 -22.58 -26.45 2.05
CA GLY A 113 -22.68 -27.65 1.22
C GLY A 113 -23.29 -28.87 1.92
N SER A 114 -23.23 -29.99 1.21
CA SER A 114 -23.68 -31.31 1.66
C SER A 114 -22.53 -32.30 1.63
N LEU A 115 -22.29 -32.96 2.76
CA LEU A 115 -21.22 -33.95 2.93
C LEU A 115 -21.80 -35.36 3.00
N TYR A 116 -21.53 -36.14 1.97
CA TYR A 116 -21.96 -37.52 1.82
C TYR A 116 -20.88 -38.44 2.37
N ARG A 117 -21.27 -39.38 3.23
CA ARG A 117 -20.37 -40.37 3.82
C ARG A 117 -20.86 -41.80 3.61
N PRO A 118 -19.96 -42.78 3.42
CA PRO A 118 -20.34 -44.20 3.38
C PRO A 118 -20.94 -44.65 4.72
N LYS A 119 -22.06 -45.38 4.69
CA LYS A 119 -22.65 -45.99 5.90
C LYS A 119 -22.18 -47.43 6.04
N GLY A 120 -21.90 -47.85 7.28
CA GLY A 120 -21.51 -49.23 7.58
C GLY A 120 -20.12 -49.65 7.09
N LYS A 121 -19.25 -48.68 6.75
CA LYS A 121 -17.84 -48.90 6.42
C LYS A 121 -16.95 -48.18 7.44
N SER A 122 -15.71 -48.62 7.58
CA SER A 122 -14.70 -47.95 8.42
C SER A 122 -13.65 -47.27 7.53
N GLY A 123 -13.32 -46.02 7.85
CA GLY A 123 -12.32 -45.22 7.15
C GLY A 123 -10.88 -45.63 7.47
N PRO A 124 -9.88 -44.87 6.98
CA PRO A 124 -10.03 -43.61 6.24
C PRO A 124 -10.53 -43.81 4.81
N PHE A 125 -11.33 -42.86 4.31
CA PHE A 125 -11.98 -42.91 3.01
C PHE A 125 -11.33 -41.93 2.03
N PRO A 126 -11.15 -42.29 0.75
CA PRO A 126 -10.87 -41.31 -0.30
C PRO A 126 -11.88 -40.16 -0.27
N ALA A 127 -11.40 -38.94 -0.45
CA ALA A 127 -12.25 -37.75 -0.48
C ALA A 127 -12.41 -37.25 -1.91
N ILE A 128 -13.63 -36.89 -2.31
CA ILE A 128 -13.91 -36.28 -3.61
C ILE A 128 -14.65 -34.96 -3.39
N LEU A 129 -14.02 -33.86 -3.76
CA LEU A 129 -14.65 -32.55 -3.84
C LEU A 129 -15.50 -32.46 -5.10
N SER A 130 -16.69 -31.89 -4.96
CA SER A 130 -17.66 -31.82 -6.02
C SER A 130 -18.30 -30.43 -6.15
N PRO A 131 -17.54 -29.39 -6.57
CA PRO A 131 -18.14 -28.11 -6.90
C PRO A 131 -19.26 -28.32 -7.94
N HIS A 132 -20.42 -27.70 -7.71
CA HIS A 132 -21.42 -27.62 -8.75
C HIS A 132 -21.07 -26.47 -9.72
N GLY A 133 -21.60 -26.49 -10.94
CA GLY A 133 -21.46 -25.37 -11.89
C GLY A 133 -22.66 -24.43 -11.86
N HIS A 134 -22.91 -23.75 -12.98
CA HIS A 134 -24.08 -22.89 -13.24
C HIS A 134 -25.39 -23.70 -13.42
N TRP A 135 -25.69 -24.57 -12.46
CA TRP A 135 -26.94 -25.32 -12.42
C TRP A 135 -27.99 -24.47 -11.72
N GLN A 136 -29.22 -24.46 -12.23
CA GLN A 136 -30.33 -23.74 -11.60
C GLN A 136 -30.50 -24.23 -10.16
N ASP A 137 -30.56 -23.29 -9.21
CA ASP A 137 -30.59 -23.56 -7.76
C ASP A 137 -29.41 -24.39 -7.21
N GLY A 138 -28.29 -24.47 -7.95
CA GLY A 138 -27.05 -25.12 -7.51
C GLY A 138 -27.28 -26.58 -7.10
N ARG A 139 -26.85 -26.97 -5.90
CA ARG A 139 -27.05 -28.33 -5.37
C ARG A 139 -28.52 -28.76 -5.18
N PHE A 140 -29.48 -27.82 -5.22
CA PHE A 140 -30.91 -28.11 -5.19
C PHE A 140 -31.52 -28.38 -6.57
N TYR A 141 -30.70 -28.43 -7.63
CA TYR A 141 -31.15 -28.60 -8.99
C TYR A 141 -32.14 -29.76 -9.17
N ASP A 142 -33.24 -29.46 -9.86
CA ASP A 142 -34.27 -30.39 -10.30
C ASP A 142 -34.48 -30.18 -11.81
N ALA A 143 -34.19 -31.20 -12.62
CA ALA A 143 -34.37 -31.14 -14.07
C ALA A 143 -35.86 -30.97 -14.49
N GLY A 144 -36.79 -31.36 -13.62
CA GLY A 144 -38.21 -31.41 -13.88
C GLY A 144 -38.63 -32.62 -14.73
N GLU A 145 -39.91 -32.98 -14.64
CA GLU A 145 -40.46 -34.19 -15.28
C GLU A 145 -40.33 -34.22 -16.80
N ALA A 146 -40.42 -33.06 -17.46
CA ALA A 146 -40.34 -32.98 -18.91
C ALA A 146 -38.92 -33.31 -19.41
N GLN A 147 -37.91 -32.74 -18.77
CA GLN A 147 -36.51 -32.95 -19.13
C GLN A 147 -36.10 -34.41 -18.87
N ILE A 148 -36.42 -34.96 -17.71
CA ILE A 148 -36.05 -36.36 -17.41
C ILE A 148 -36.71 -37.36 -18.35
N ARG A 149 -37.96 -37.14 -18.78
CA ARG A 149 -38.59 -38.00 -19.79
C ARG A 149 -37.83 -37.97 -21.13
N ALA A 150 -37.34 -36.79 -21.52
CA ALA A 150 -36.52 -36.65 -22.73
C ALA A 150 -35.15 -37.31 -22.57
N ASP A 151 -34.53 -37.19 -21.39
CA ASP A 151 -33.21 -37.76 -21.11
C ASP A 151 -33.25 -39.30 -21.02
N LEU A 152 -34.32 -39.88 -20.47
CA LEU A 152 -34.57 -41.32 -20.49
C LEU A 152 -34.79 -41.83 -21.92
N ALA A 153 -35.59 -41.11 -22.72
CA ALA A 153 -35.87 -41.50 -24.10
C ALA A 153 -34.64 -41.42 -25.01
N SER A 154 -33.75 -40.45 -24.78
CA SER A 154 -32.51 -40.29 -25.53
C SER A 154 -31.37 -41.20 -25.04
N GLY A 155 -31.52 -41.86 -23.89
CA GLY A 155 -30.48 -42.66 -23.25
C GLY A 155 -29.40 -41.84 -22.53
N ALA A 156 -29.59 -40.52 -22.39
CA ALA A 156 -28.74 -39.67 -21.57
C ALA A 156 -28.79 -40.07 -20.09
N GLU A 157 -29.98 -40.47 -19.64
CA GLU A 157 -30.23 -40.96 -18.29
C GLU A 157 -30.82 -42.37 -18.31
N ARG A 158 -30.57 -43.12 -17.24
CA ARG A 158 -31.07 -44.49 -17.07
C ARG A 158 -32.12 -44.60 -15.96
N PHE A 159 -32.03 -43.72 -14.97
CA PHE A 159 -32.87 -43.74 -13.77
C PHE A 159 -33.59 -42.40 -13.65
N GLU A 160 -34.89 -42.47 -13.32
CA GLU A 160 -35.72 -41.28 -13.22
C GLU A 160 -35.23 -40.34 -12.11
N VAL A 161 -34.99 -40.84 -10.89
CA VAL A 161 -34.54 -39.97 -9.79
C VAL A 161 -33.10 -39.52 -10.02
N GLY A 162 -32.20 -40.43 -10.41
CA GLY A 162 -30.81 -40.11 -10.72
C GLY A 162 -30.65 -39.01 -11.77
N GLY A 163 -31.41 -39.06 -12.86
CA GLY A 163 -31.36 -38.05 -13.90
C GLY A 163 -32.08 -36.74 -13.56
N ARG A 164 -33.08 -36.79 -12.68
CA ARG A 164 -33.76 -35.58 -12.19
C ARG A 164 -32.88 -34.77 -11.22
N TYR A 165 -32.04 -35.45 -10.43
CA TYR A 165 -31.17 -34.84 -9.41
C TYR A 165 -29.68 -35.23 -9.58
N PRO A 166 -29.05 -34.96 -10.74
CA PRO A 166 -27.75 -35.51 -11.11
C PRO A 166 -26.59 -35.13 -10.17
N ILE A 167 -26.67 -33.98 -9.50
CA ILE A 167 -25.66 -33.55 -8.52
C ILE A 167 -25.66 -34.43 -7.27
N GLN A 168 -26.84 -34.83 -6.80
CA GLN A 168 -26.96 -35.78 -5.68
C GLN A 168 -26.59 -37.19 -6.15
N ALA A 169 -27.01 -37.61 -7.35
CA ALA A 169 -26.75 -38.94 -7.89
C ALA A 169 -25.25 -39.30 -7.89
N ARG A 170 -24.40 -38.38 -8.37
CA ARG A 170 -22.93 -38.57 -8.37
C ARG A 170 -22.35 -38.72 -6.97
N ALA A 171 -22.80 -37.91 -6.01
CA ALA A 171 -22.29 -37.95 -4.65
C ALA A 171 -22.74 -39.23 -3.92
N VAL A 172 -23.99 -39.64 -4.12
CA VAL A 172 -24.56 -40.87 -3.56
C VAL A 172 -23.82 -42.10 -4.06
N GLN A 173 -23.59 -42.20 -5.37
CA GLN A 173 -22.91 -43.38 -5.91
C GLN A 173 -21.44 -43.44 -5.49
N LEU A 174 -20.73 -42.31 -5.43
CA LEU A 174 -19.36 -42.26 -4.90
C LEU A 174 -19.31 -42.62 -3.40
N ALA A 175 -20.27 -42.18 -2.59
CA ALA A 175 -20.38 -42.60 -1.19
C ALA A 175 -20.63 -44.12 -1.06
N ARG A 176 -21.51 -44.69 -1.90
CA ARG A 176 -21.68 -46.15 -2.00
C ARG A 176 -20.39 -46.85 -2.40
N MET A 177 -19.57 -46.21 -3.22
CA MET A 177 -18.24 -46.70 -3.61
C MET A 177 -17.17 -46.54 -2.52
N GLY A 178 -17.50 -45.95 -1.37
CA GLY A 178 -16.59 -45.81 -0.23
C GLY A 178 -15.79 -44.52 -0.20
N CYS A 179 -16.26 -43.46 -0.88
CA CYS A 179 -15.65 -42.14 -0.81
C CYS A 179 -16.43 -41.19 0.12
N LEU A 180 -15.73 -40.28 0.80
CA LEU A 180 -16.35 -39.06 1.30
C LEU A 180 -16.56 -38.12 0.11
N VAL A 181 -17.73 -37.49 0.00
CA VAL A 181 -18.02 -36.55 -1.08
C VAL A 181 -18.56 -35.26 -0.53
N PHE A 182 -17.86 -34.16 -0.80
CA PHE A 182 -18.32 -32.85 -0.41
C PHE A 182 -18.81 -32.05 -1.62
N VAL A 183 -20.12 -31.90 -1.70
CA VAL A 183 -20.78 -31.02 -2.68
C VAL A 183 -20.93 -29.66 -2.03
N TYR A 184 -20.12 -28.70 -2.45
CA TYR A 184 -20.13 -27.35 -1.89
C TYR A 184 -20.66 -26.32 -2.89
N ASP A 185 -21.19 -25.26 -2.31
CA ASP A 185 -21.91 -24.23 -3.03
C ASP A 185 -20.95 -23.23 -3.68
N MET A 186 -21.18 -22.92 -4.95
CA MET A 186 -20.54 -21.78 -5.59
C MET A 186 -21.09 -20.48 -5.00
N THR A 187 -20.24 -19.45 -4.90
CA THR A 187 -20.62 -18.12 -4.43
C THR A 187 -21.81 -17.59 -5.23
N GLY A 188 -22.85 -17.19 -4.50
CA GLY A 188 -24.11 -16.68 -5.01
C GLY A 188 -25.13 -17.73 -5.44
N ASN A 189 -24.90 -19.02 -5.16
CA ASN A 189 -25.82 -20.11 -5.47
C ASN A 189 -26.22 -20.87 -4.21
N ALA A 190 -27.36 -21.56 -4.29
CA ALA A 190 -27.93 -22.35 -3.20
C ALA A 190 -27.94 -21.58 -1.86
N ASP A 191 -27.20 -22.02 -0.84
CA ASP A 191 -27.17 -21.34 0.46
C ASP A 191 -25.99 -20.34 0.60
N SER A 192 -25.06 -20.31 -0.36
CA SER A 192 -23.88 -19.44 -0.35
C SER A 192 -24.17 -18.05 -0.95
N ILE A 193 -25.25 -17.41 -0.53
CA ILE A 193 -25.80 -16.19 -1.16
C ILE A 193 -25.38 -14.86 -0.51
N GLN A 194 -24.35 -14.86 0.35
CA GLN A 194 -23.87 -13.62 0.98
C GLN A 194 -23.37 -12.58 -0.05
N ILE A 195 -22.84 -13.06 -1.18
CA ILE A 195 -22.47 -12.25 -2.34
C ILE A 195 -23.21 -12.82 -3.55
N GLY A 196 -23.87 -11.96 -4.33
CA GLY A 196 -24.59 -12.38 -5.52
C GLY A 196 -23.66 -13.04 -6.55
N HIS A 197 -24.17 -14.00 -7.32
CA HIS A 197 -23.37 -14.71 -8.32
C HIS A 197 -23.01 -13.82 -9.52
N ARG A 198 -23.95 -12.96 -9.91
CA ARG A 198 -23.83 -11.95 -10.99
C ARG A 198 -24.51 -10.65 -10.51
N PRO A 199 -23.94 -9.95 -9.52
CA PRO A 199 -24.58 -8.78 -8.96
C PRO A 199 -24.77 -7.73 -10.06
N ASP A 200 -25.94 -7.08 -10.09
CA ASP A 200 -26.17 -5.95 -10.99
C ASP A 200 -25.18 -4.83 -10.66
N ARG A 201 -24.54 -4.27 -11.68
CA ARG A 201 -23.48 -3.25 -11.60
C ARG A 201 -23.83 -2.16 -10.58
N ALA A 202 -23.34 -2.33 -9.36
CA ALA A 202 -23.23 -1.28 -8.39
C ALA A 202 -22.09 -0.35 -8.82
N ALA A 203 -22.32 0.54 -9.80
CA ALA A 203 -21.39 1.64 -10.08
C ALA A 203 -21.11 2.48 -8.81
N HIS A 204 -21.93 2.34 -7.77
CA HIS A 204 -21.70 2.93 -6.46
C HIS A 204 -20.59 2.24 -5.64
N LEU A 205 -20.11 1.06 -6.01
CA LEU A 205 -18.97 0.36 -5.38
C LEU A 205 -17.68 0.46 -6.21
N ASP A 206 -17.57 1.46 -7.09
CA ASP A 206 -16.32 1.80 -7.77
C ASP A 206 -15.79 3.13 -7.22
N ARG A 207 -15.32 3.11 -5.98
CA ARG A 207 -14.80 4.29 -5.25
C ARG A 207 -13.45 3.97 -4.63
N LYS A 208 -12.64 5.00 -4.41
CA LYS A 208 -11.30 4.86 -3.77
C LYS A 208 -11.32 4.37 -2.32
N THR A 209 -12.40 4.60 -1.56
CA THR A 209 -12.46 4.24 -0.12
C THR A 209 -13.21 2.95 0.16
N ASP A 210 -14.17 2.61 -0.70
CA ASP A 210 -15.07 1.47 -0.56
C ASP A 210 -15.35 0.93 -1.96
N TRP A 211 -14.91 -0.29 -2.21
CA TRP A 211 -15.02 -0.89 -3.53
C TRP A 211 -15.53 -2.32 -3.49
N GLY A 212 -16.06 -2.79 -4.62
CA GLY A 212 -16.45 -4.19 -4.87
C GLY A 212 -15.57 -4.87 -5.92
N PHE A 213 -15.82 -6.15 -6.20
CA PHE A 213 -15.01 -7.01 -7.07
C PHE A 213 -14.94 -6.57 -8.55
N PHE A 214 -15.77 -5.63 -8.97
CA PHE A 214 -15.86 -5.15 -10.35
C PHE A 214 -15.25 -3.76 -10.56
N SER A 215 -14.61 -3.20 -9.52
CA SER A 215 -14.02 -1.86 -9.50
C SER A 215 -12.60 -1.80 -10.04
N ALA A 216 -12.14 -0.60 -10.39
CA ALA A 216 -10.74 -0.36 -10.73
C ALA A 216 -9.80 -0.70 -9.54
N GLN A 217 -10.22 -0.37 -8.31
CA GLN A 217 -9.41 -0.61 -7.11
C GLN A 217 -9.28 -2.11 -6.75
N ALA A 218 -10.31 -2.92 -7.02
CA ALA A 218 -10.23 -4.38 -6.89
C ALA A 218 -9.26 -4.99 -7.90
N ASP A 219 -9.35 -4.60 -9.17
CA ASP A 219 -8.47 -5.11 -10.23
C ASP A 219 -7.00 -4.71 -10.02
N LEU A 220 -6.73 -3.49 -9.59
CA LEU A 220 -5.38 -3.05 -9.20
C LEU A 220 -4.77 -3.91 -8.08
N ARG A 221 -5.61 -4.67 -7.35
CA ARG A 221 -5.23 -5.62 -6.30
C ARG A 221 -5.50 -7.09 -6.66
N LEU A 222 -5.90 -7.38 -7.90
CA LEU A 222 -6.29 -8.72 -8.39
C LEU A 222 -7.40 -9.38 -7.54
N GLN A 223 -8.32 -8.59 -7.01
CA GLN A 223 -9.49 -9.07 -6.27
C GLN A 223 -10.63 -9.33 -7.25
N ASN A 224 -11.00 -10.59 -7.46
CA ASN A 224 -12.07 -10.96 -8.38
C ASN A 224 -12.86 -12.19 -7.90
N MET A 225 -14.07 -12.38 -8.46
CA MET A 225 -14.98 -13.45 -8.08
C MET A 225 -14.41 -14.85 -8.31
N MET A 226 -13.63 -15.04 -9.37
CA MET A 226 -12.95 -16.32 -9.62
C MET A 226 -11.93 -16.64 -8.52
N GLY A 227 -11.20 -15.62 -8.05
CA GLY A 227 -10.27 -15.73 -6.93
C GLY A 227 -10.96 -16.14 -5.63
N LEU A 228 -12.06 -15.48 -5.28
CA LEU A 228 -12.86 -15.87 -4.10
C LEU A 228 -13.38 -17.31 -4.20
N GLN A 229 -13.90 -17.70 -5.37
CA GLN A 229 -14.41 -19.06 -5.60
C GLN A 229 -13.29 -20.12 -5.52
N THR A 230 -12.12 -19.81 -6.04
CA THR A 230 -10.98 -20.73 -5.98
C THR A 230 -10.45 -20.84 -4.56
N TRP A 231 -10.40 -19.73 -3.82
CA TRP A 231 -10.08 -19.75 -2.39
C TRP A 231 -11.06 -20.60 -1.59
N ASN A 232 -12.37 -20.44 -1.82
CA ASN A 232 -13.41 -21.27 -1.21
C ASN A 232 -13.16 -22.77 -1.49
N SER A 233 -12.70 -23.10 -2.70
CA SER A 233 -12.34 -24.48 -3.08
C SER A 233 -11.10 -24.98 -2.34
N VAL A 234 -10.05 -24.16 -2.19
CA VAL A 234 -8.87 -24.49 -1.38
C VAL A 234 -9.25 -24.72 0.09
N ARG A 235 -10.15 -23.89 0.62
CA ARG A 235 -10.67 -23.99 1.99
C ARG A 235 -11.59 -25.20 2.19
N ALA A 236 -12.30 -25.62 1.15
CA ALA A 236 -13.03 -26.89 1.15
C ALA A 236 -12.08 -28.10 1.25
N VAL A 237 -10.90 -28.05 0.61
CA VAL A 237 -9.87 -29.08 0.81
C VAL A 237 -9.38 -29.05 2.26
N ASP A 238 -9.11 -27.86 2.81
CA ASP A 238 -8.71 -27.72 4.23
C ASP A 238 -9.75 -28.35 5.16
N PHE A 239 -11.05 -28.08 4.95
CA PHE A 239 -12.14 -28.69 5.72
C PHE A 239 -12.15 -30.22 5.59
N MET A 240 -12.01 -30.77 4.38
CA MET A 240 -11.96 -32.23 4.22
C MET A 240 -10.80 -32.86 5.00
N MET A 241 -9.67 -32.13 5.13
CA MET A 241 -8.50 -32.56 5.90
C MET A 241 -8.68 -32.47 7.42
N THR A 242 -9.72 -31.80 7.92
CA THR A 242 -10.02 -31.78 9.36
C THR A 242 -10.90 -32.95 9.81
N LEU A 243 -11.43 -33.74 8.89
CA LEU A 243 -12.25 -34.91 9.21
C LEU A 243 -11.37 -36.13 9.48
N ASP A 244 -11.55 -36.74 10.66
CA ASP A 244 -10.77 -37.89 11.12
C ASP A 244 -10.85 -39.13 10.21
N ASP A 245 -11.90 -39.23 9.39
CA ASP A 245 -12.15 -40.34 8.49
C ASP A 245 -11.73 -40.06 7.03
N THR A 246 -11.05 -38.94 6.74
CA THR A 246 -10.50 -38.66 5.41
C THR A 246 -9.14 -39.32 5.19
N ASP A 247 -8.94 -39.93 4.01
CA ASP A 247 -7.64 -40.35 3.52
C ASP A 247 -6.92 -39.19 2.82
N PRO A 248 -5.85 -38.62 3.41
CA PRO A 248 -5.16 -37.45 2.86
C PRO A 248 -4.36 -37.77 1.60
N THR A 249 -4.18 -39.05 1.24
CA THR A 249 -3.40 -39.48 0.07
C THR A 249 -4.26 -39.74 -1.16
N ARG A 250 -5.59 -39.73 -1.02
CA ARG A 250 -6.55 -40.00 -2.10
C ARG A 250 -7.65 -38.95 -2.10
N ILE A 251 -7.27 -37.73 -2.50
CA ILE A 251 -8.18 -36.59 -2.64
C ILE A 251 -8.41 -36.31 -4.11
N GLY A 252 -9.66 -36.21 -4.53
CA GLY A 252 -10.05 -36.00 -5.91
C GLY A 252 -11.00 -34.82 -6.07
N VAL A 253 -11.19 -34.36 -7.31
CA VAL A 253 -12.17 -33.31 -7.61
C VAL A 253 -12.88 -33.57 -8.94
N THR A 254 -14.19 -33.33 -8.98
CA THR A 254 -14.99 -33.40 -10.21
C THR A 254 -16.16 -32.42 -10.19
N GLY A 255 -16.52 -31.90 -11.36
CA GLY A 255 -17.59 -30.93 -11.54
C GLY A 255 -17.89 -30.75 -13.02
N ALA A 256 -19.05 -30.20 -13.36
CA ALA A 256 -19.42 -29.91 -14.75
C ALA A 256 -19.59 -28.41 -14.98
N SER A 257 -19.36 -27.95 -16.21
CA SER A 257 -19.48 -26.53 -16.57
C SER A 257 -18.56 -25.66 -15.68
N GLY A 258 -19.07 -24.58 -15.08
CA GLY A 258 -18.32 -23.79 -14.08
C GLY A 258 -17.74 -24.60 -12.90
N GLY A 259 -18.36 -25.72 -12.51
CA GLY A 259 -17.79 -26.64 -11.53
C GLY A 259 -16.62 -27.45 -12.09
N GLY A 260 -16.64 -27.72 -13.40
CA GLY A 260 -15.51 -28.27 -14.15
C GLY A 260 -14.35 -27.28 -14.21
N THR A 261 -14.63 -25.99 -14.40
CA THR A 261 -13.62 -24.92 -14.32
C THR A 261 -12.94 -24.94 -12.95
N GLN A 262 -13.72 -24.94 -11.86
CA GLN A 262 -13.17 -25.01 -10.50
C GLN A 262 -12.41 -26.31 -10.23
N SER A 263 -12.87 -27.44 -10.77
CA SER A 263 -12.17 -28.73 -10.65
C SER A 263 -10.79 -28.71 -11.30
N MET A 264 -10.71 -28.18 -12.52
CA MET A 264 -9.46 -28.04 -13.27
C MET A 264 -8.49 -27.08 -12.56
N ILE A 265 -9.00 -25.92 -12.13
CA ILE A 265 -8.20 -24.88 -11.47
C ILE A 265 -7.68 -25.35 -10.11
N LEU A 266 -8.55 -25.89 -9.25
CA LEU A 266 -8.14 -26.39 -7.94
C LEU A 266 -7.08 -27.48 -8.08
N ALA A 267 -7.27 -28.41 -9.03
CA ALA A 267 -6.28 -29.43 -9.29
C ALA A 267 -4.95 -28.84 -9.76
N ALA A 268 -4.96 -27.86 -10.66
CA ALA A 268 -3.73 -27.20 -11.13
C ALA A 268 -2.96 -26.48 -10.01
N ILE A 269 -3.65 -25.89 -9.02
CA ILE A 269 -3.03 -25.08 -7.96
C ILE A 269 -2.89 -25.77 -6.59
N ASP A 270 -3.43 -26.96 -6.38
CA ASP A 270 -3.31 -27.67 -5.11
C ASP A 270 -2.81 -29.10 -5.35
N GLU A 271 -1.57 -29.36 -4.92
CA GLU A 271 -0.94 -30.67 -5.09
C GLU A 271 -1.57 -31.76 -4.22
N ARG A 272 -2.38 -31.38 -3.21
CA ARG A 272 -3.15 -32.34 -2.41
C ARG A 272 -4.21 -33.05 -3.25
N ILE A 273 -4.69 -32.42 -4.33
CA ILE A 273 -5.58 -33.09 -5.28
C ILE A 273 -4.77 -34.12 -6.06
N THR A 274 -5.06 -35.39 -5.86
CA THR A 274 -4.31 -36.51 -6.46
C THR A 274 -4.91 -37.03 -7.77
N ALA A 275 -6.18 -36.71 -8.06
CA ALA A 275 -6.84 -37.03 -9.33
C ALA A 275 -7.96 -36.03 -9.63
N ALA A 276 -8.13 -35.63 -10.89
CA ALA A 276 -9.15 -34.66 -11.27
C ALA A 276 -9.92 -35.10 -12.51
N MET A 277 -11.23 -34.85 -12.50
CA MET A 277 -12.09 -35.12 -13.65
C MET A 277 -13.08 -33.98 -13.89
N PRO A 278 -12.64 -32.87 -14.51
CA PRO A 278 -13.56 -31.85 -15.00
C PRO A 278 -14.39 -32.40 -16.17
N CYS A 279 -15.71 -32.25 -16.08
CA CYS A 279 -16.65 -32.72 -17.09
C CYS A 279 -17.19 -31.55 -17.92
N VAL A 280 -17.30 -31.77 -19.24
CA VAL A 280 -17.92 -30.82 -20.20
C VAL A 280 -17.46 -29.36 -20.01
N MET A 281 -16.16 -29.16 -19.84
CA MET A 281 -15.60 -27.81 -19.65
C MET A 281 -14.27 -27.57 -20.36
N VAL A 282 -13.35 -28.53 -20.36
CA VAL A 282 -12.07 -28.36 -21.06
C VAL A 282 -12.33 -28.30 -22.57
N SER A 283 -11.91 -27.20 -23.20
CA SER A 283 -12.33 -26.79 -24.54
C SER A 283 -11.24 -25.95 -25.22
N THR A 284 -11.27 -25.93 -26.55
CA THR A 284 -10.42 -25.06 -27.39
C THR A 284 -11.16 -23.80 -27.84
N SER A 285 -12.49 -23.87 -28.03
CA SER A 285 -13.29 -22.81 -28.66
C SER A 285 -13.92 -21.78 -27.71
N MET A 286 -14.41 -22.18 -26.52
CA MET A 286 -15.00 -21.28 -25.52
C MET A 286 -14.32 -21.45 -24.17
N GLN A 287 -13.74 -20.39 -23.63
CA GLN A 287 -12.83 -20.45 -22.50
C GLN A 287 -13.51 -20.38 -21.12
N GLY A 288 -14.65 -19.69 -21.01
CA GLY A 288 -15.46 -19.59 -19.78
C GLY A 288 -16.45 -18.43 -19.90
N GLY A 289 -17.73 -18.69 -19.62
CA GLY A 289 -18.82 -17.75 -19.92
C GLY A 289 -19.20 -16.80 -18.77
N CYS A 290 -18.68 -17.03 -17.56
CA CYS A 290 -19.04 -16.25 -16.38
C CYS A 290 -17.83 -15.56 -15.72
N THR A 291 -18.09 -14.55 -14.91
CA THR A 291 -17.06 -13.81 -14.14
C THR A 291 -16.38 -14.66 -13.07
N CYS A 292 -16.99 -15.78 -12.65
CA CYS A 292 -16.34 -16.77 -11.79
C CYS A 292 -15.41 -17.74 -12.54
N GLU A 293 -15.27 -17.59 -13.86
CA GLU A 293 -14.45 -18.42 -14.76
C GLU A 293 -13.40 -17.60 -15.53
N ASN A 294 -13.33 -16.30 -15.22
CA ASN A 294 -12.47 -15.33 -15.88
C ASN A 294 -11.76 -14.48 -14.83
N ALA A 295 -10.50 -14.14 -15.10
CA ALA A 295 -9.70 -13.24 -14.28
C ALA A 295 -8.62 -12.58 -15.17
N PRO A 296 -8.16 -11.36 -14.84
CA PRO A 296 -7.05 -10.72 -15.55
C PRO A 296 -5.81 -11.64 -15.66
N TYR A 297 -5.15 -11.63 -16.82
CA TYR A 297 -3.94 -12.42 -17.16
C TYR A 297 -4.10 -13.93 -17.31
N MET A 298 -5.27 -14.49 -17.01
CA MET A 298 -5.45 -15.95 -16.91
C MET A 298 -5.19 -16.71 -18.21
N ARG A 299 -5.50 -16.12 -19.38
CA ARG A 299 -5.43 -16.74 -20.70
C ARG A 299 -4.63 -15.90 -21.70
N ILE A 300 -3.59 -15.27 -21.19
CA ILE A 300 -2.52 -14.69 -22.02
C ILE A 300 -1.52 -15.80 -22.31
N ASP A 301 -1.35 -16.11 -23.60
CA ASP A 301 -0.47 -17.18 -24.13
C ASP A 301 -0.75 -18.58 -23.54
N GLN A 302 -2.01 -18.83 -23.17
CA GLN A 302 -2.50 -20.13 -22.70
C GLN A 302 -4.03 -20.21 -22.78
N GLY A 303 -4.56 -21.43 -22.99
CA GLY A 303 -6.00 -21.72 -23.00
C GLY A 303 -6.42 -22.74 -21.94
N ASN A 304 -7.67 -23.20 -21.97
CA ASN A 304 -8.16 -24.26 -21.08
C ASN A 304 -7.37 -25.57 -21.20
N ILE A 305 -6.74 -25.85 -22.35
CA ILE A 305 -5.86 -27.02 -22.51
C ILE A 305 -4.61 -26.89 -21.64
N ASP A 306 -3.94 -25.74 -21.63
CA ASP A 306 -2.79 -25.49 -20.73
C ASP A 306 -3.18 -25.62 -19.24
N LEU A 307 -4.35 -25.09 -18.88
CA LEU A 307 -4.86 -25.14 -17.50
C LEU A 307 -5.11 -26.59 -17.05
N ALA A 308 -5.66 -27.43 -17.93
CA ALA A 308 -5.83 -28.86 -17.68
C ALA A 308 -4.48 -29.60 -17.68
N ALA A 309 -3.58 -29.23 -18.59
CA ALA A 309 -2.25 -29.81 -18.71
C ALA A 309 -1.47 -29.66 -17.40
N ALA A 310 -1.61 -28.55 -16.67
CA ALA A 310 -0.95 -28.30 -15.38
C ALA A 310 -1.22 -29.35 -14.28
N ILE A 311 -2.17 -30.26 -14.48
CA ILE A 311 -2.43 -31.41 -13.60
C ILE A 311 -1.40 -32.53 -13.83
N ALA A 312 -0.84 -32.63 -15.04
CA ALA A 312 0.14 -33.65 -15.41
C ALA A 312 1.38 -33.60 -14.48
N PRO A 313 1.87 -34.76 -14.01
CA PRO A 313 1.53 -36.12 -14.45
C PRO A 313 0.46 -36.82 -13.58
N ARG A 314 -0.34 -36.09 -12.79
CA ARG A 314 -1.41 -36.70 -11.98
C ARG A 314 -2.58 -37.14 -12.89
N PRO A 315 -3.36 -38.15 -12.49
CA PRO A 315 -4.53 -38.59 -13.24
C PRO A 315 -5.49 -37.45 -13.62
N LEU A 316 -5.84 -37.41 -14.91
CA LEU A 316 -6.78 -36.47 -15.51
C LEU A 316 -7.83 -37.21 -16.35
N GLY A 317 -9.10 -37.06 -15.96
CA GLY A 317 -10.27 -37.51 -16.70
C GLY A 317 -10.97 -36.35 -17.40
N LEU A 318 -11.46 -36.55 -18.62
CA LEU A 318 -12.14 -35.51 -19.41
C LEU A 318 -13.42 -36.03 -20.05
N THR A 319 -14.40 -35.15 -20.23
CA THR A 319 -15.58 -35.46 -21.05
C THR A 319 -15.96 -34.30 -21.97
N ALA A 320 -16.53 -34.62 -23.14
CA ALA A 320 -17.08 -33.67 -24.10
C ALA A 320 -18.56 -33.94 -24.40
N ALA A 321 -19.26 -32.91 -24.85
CA ALA A 321 -20.67 -32.90 -25.23
C ALA A 321 -20.88 -32.17 -26.58
N ASP A 322 -22.11 -32.19 -27.09
CA ASP A 322 -22.58 -31.45 -28.27
C ASP A 322 -22.73 -29.95 -27.94
N ASP A 323 -21.60 -29.32 -27.63
CA ASP A 323 -21.45 -27.92 -27.26
C ASP A 323 -20.02 -27.44 -27.59
N TRP A 324 -19.57 -26.35 -26.96
CA TRP A 324 -18.22 -25.79 -27.14
C TRP A 324 -17.07 -26.74 -26.78
N THR A 325 -17.34 -27.89 -26.16
CA THR A 325 -16.34 -28.94 -25.88
C THR A 325 -16.18 -29.96 -27.00
N VAL A 326 -16.96 -29.89 -28.08
CA VAL A 326 -16.93 -30.86 -29.19
C VAL A 326 -15.54 -31.03 -29.81
N GLU A 327 -14.76 -29.96 -29.90
CA GLU A 327 -13.40 -29.96 -30.46
C GLU A 327 -12.34 -30.54 -29.52
N LEU A 328 -12.71 -30.90 -28.29
CA LEU A 328 -11.78 -31.58 -27.38
C LEU A 328 -11.29 -32.90 -27.96
N GLU A 329 -12.14 -33.66 -28.67
CA GLU A 329 -11.74 -34.93 -29.28
C GLU A 329 -10.68 -34.75 -30.37
N THR A 330 -10.84 -33.72 -31.20
CA THR A 330 -10.07 -33.54 -32.43
C THR A 330 -8.85 -32.64 -32.27
N ILE A 331 -8.84 -31.75 -31.28
CA ILE A 331 -7.78 -30.75 -31.07
C ILE A 331 -7.17 -30.91 -29.68
N GLY A 332 -7.92 -30.63 -28.61
CA GLY A 332 -7.34 -30.49 -27.27
C GLY A 332 -6.86 -31.80 -26.61
N TYR A 333 -7.57 -32.91 -26.79
CA TYR A 333 -7.18 -34.21 -26.24
C TYR A 333 -5.92 -34.78 -26.91
N PRO A 334 -5.75 -34.72 -28.25
CA PRO A 334 -4.49 -35.05 -28.90
C PRO A 334 -3.27 -34.39 -28.26
N GLU A 335 -3.34 -33.08 -27.98
CA GLU A 335 -2.27 -32.30 -27.36
C GLU A 335 -1.95 -32.77 -25.93
N LEU A 336 -2.98 -32.99 -25.10
CA LEU A 336 -2.79 -33.55 -23.75
C LEU A 336 -2.22 -34.97 -23.80
N ARG A 337 -2.69 -35.80 -24.74
CA ARG A 337 -2.22 -37.18 -24.89
C ARG A 337 -0.74 -37.23 -25.27
N GLU A 338 -0.30 -36.34 -26.15
CA GLU A 338 1.12 -36.18 -26.49
C GLU A 338 1.93 -35.87 -25.24
N LEU A 339 1.55 -34.83 -24.49
CA LEU A 339 2.23 -34.47 -23.23
C LEU A 339 2.30 -35.64 -22.22
N TYR A 340 1.18 -36.34 -21.96
CA TYR A 340 1.19 -37.46 -21.02
C TYR A 340 2.03 -38.64 -21.53
N THR A 341 2.13 -38.83 -22.84
CA THR A 341 2.98 -39.87 -23.44
C THR A 341 4.44 -39.54 -23.29
N ASP A 342 4.81 -38.30 -23.57
CA ASP A 342 6.16 -37.76 -23.41
C ASP A 342 6.65 -37.81 -21.96
N LEU A 343 5.74 -37.62 -21.00
CA LEU A 343 6.01 -37.78 -19.57
C LEU A 343 5.99 -39.24 -19.08
N GLY A 344 5.71 -40.22 -19.94
CA GLY A 344 5.68 -41.65 -19.58
C GLY A 344 4.46 -42.07 -18.75
N HIS A 345 3.34 -41.36 -18.87
CA HIS A 345 2.15 -41.49 -18.03
C HIS A 345 0.83 -41.55 -18.83
N SER A 346 0.83 -42.06 -20.06
CA SER A 346 -0.39 -42.19 -20.89
C SER A 346 -1.54 -42.95 -20.20
N ASP A 347 -1.24 -43.83 -19.24
CA ASP A 347 -2.22 -44.58 -18.43
C ASP A 347 -3.01 -43.71 -17.45
N ARG A 348 -2.59 -42.46 -17.24
CA ARG A 348 -3.19 -41.49 -16.31
C ARG A 348 -4.11 -40.48 -16.99
N LEU A 349 -4.18 -40.48 -18.32
CA LEU A 349 -5.11 -39.64 -19.07
C LEU A 349 -6.28 -40.51 -19.57
N THR A 350 -7.51 -40.04 -19.38
CA THR A 350 -8.71 -40.71 -19.91
C THR A 350 -9.69 -39.65 -20.41
N ALA A 351 -10.34 -39.90 -21.54
CA ALA A 351 -11.41 -39.04 -22.05
C ALA A 351 -12.58 -39.85 -22.59
N ALA A 352 -13.79 -39.27 -22.53
CA ALA A 352 -14.98 -39.78 -23.18
C ALA A 352 -15.70 -38.67 -23.97
N PHE A 353 -15.90 -38.90 -25.26
CA PHE A 353 -16.48 -37.92 -26.18
C PHE A 353 -17.94 -38.24 -26.46
N ASN A 354 -18.82 -37.79 -25.57
CA ASN A 354 -20.25 -38.09 -25.64
C ASN A 354 -21.01 -37.00 -26.41
N VAL A 355 -20.50 -36.64 -27.60
CA VAL A 355 -20.92 -35.49 -28.43
C VAL A 355 -22.28 -35.64 -29.11
N HIS A 356 -23.06 -36.66 -28.74
CA HIS A 356 -24.46 -36.83 -29.14
C HIS A 356 -25.43 -36.36 -28.05
N PHE A 357 -24.93 -36.07 -26.85
CA PHE A 357 -25.70 -35.44 -25.78
C PHE A 357 -25.35 -33.95 -25.66
N LYS A 358 -26.35 -33.10 -25.38
CA LYS A 358 -26.16 -31.66 -25.10
C LYS A 358 -25.39 -31.43 -23.79
N HIS A 359 -25.02 -30.19 -23.48
CA HIS A 359 -24.30 -29.84 -22.24
C HIS A 359 -24.89 -30.47 -20.97
N ASN A 360 -24.16 -31.39 -20.30
CA ASN A 360 -24.72 -32.19 -19.20
C ASN A 360 -23.67 -32.77 -18.22
N TYR A 361 -24.14 -33.38 -17.13
CA TYR A 361 -23.40 -34.38 -16.34
C TYR A 361 -24.27 -35.63 -16.11
N ASN A 362 -24.67 -36.23 -17.22
CA ASN A 362 -25.64 -37.31 -17.30
C ASN A 362 -25.08 -38.67 -16.86
N HIS A 363 -25.92 -39.71 -16.83
CA HIS A 363 -25.54 -41.06 -16.41
C HIS A 363 -24.32 -41.62 -17.15
N VAL A 364 -24.21 -41.35 -18.46
CA VAL A 364 -23.08 -41.81 -19.29
C VAL A 364 -21.78 -41.16 -18.80
N ASN A 365 -21.77 -39.84 -18.62
CA ASN A 365 -20.61 -39.12 -18.11
C ASN A 365 -20.27 -39.50 -16.65
N ARG A 366 -21.28 -39.70 -15.78
CA ARG A 366 -21.08 -40.18 -14.40
C ARG A 366 -20.44 -41.56 -14.37
N THR A 367 -20.84 -42.47 -15.25
CA THR A 367 -20.26 -43.82 -15.33
C THR A 367 -18.76 -43.78 -15.66
N VAL A 368 -18.34 -42.90 -16.59
CA VAL A 368 -16.92 -42.69 -16.89
C VAL A 368 -16.18 -42.15 -15.67
N MET A 369 -16.78 -41.20 -14.94
CA MET A 369 -16.19 -40.64 -13.72
C MET A 369 -16.04 -41.68 -12.60
N TYR A 370 -17.04 -42.54 -12.39
CA TYR A 370 -16.92 -43.62 -11.41
C TYR A 370 -15.79 -44.58 -11.77
N ALA A 371 -15.67 -44.97 -13.04
CA ALA A 371 -14.59 -45.84 -13.50
C ALA A 371 -13.21 -45.19 -13.30
N PHE A 372 -13.09 -43.90 -13.60
CA PHE A 372 -11.86 -43.13 -13.38
C PHE A 372 -11.41 -43.15 -11.91
N PHE A 373 -12.29 -42.76 -10.97
CA PHE A 373 -11.93 -42.80 -9.54
C PHE A 373 -11.77 -44.23 -9.01
N ASN A 374 -12.56 -45.20 -9.49
CA ASN A 374 -12.38 -46.60 -9.14
C ASN A 374 -10.97 -47.10 -9.45
N ARG A 375 -10.47 -46.79 -10.66
CA ARG A 375 -9.11 -47.13 -11.10
C ARG A 375 -8.04 -46.41 -10.30
N HIS A 376 -8.11 -45.08 -10.21
CA HIS A 376 -7.01 -44.29 -9.65
C HIS A 376 -6.99 -44.28 -8.12
N PHE A 377 -8.13 -44.41 -7.44
CA PHE A 377 -8.21 -44.56 -5.98
C PHE A 377 -8.26 -46.01 -5.51
N LYS A 378 -8.23 -46.97 -6.45
CA LYS A 378 -8.22 -48.42 -6.21
C LYS A 378 -9.40 -48.83 -5.32
N LEU A 379 -10.61 -48.42 -5.68
CA LEU A 379 -11.82 -48.65 -4.87
C LEU A 379 -12.30 -50.10 -4.90
N GLY A 380 -11.82 -50.91 -5.85
CA GLY A 380 -12.05 -52.36 -5.89
C GLY A 380 -13.38 -52.80 -6.48
N PHE A 381 -14.09 -51.92 -7.20
CA PHE A 381 -15.34 -52.27 -7.87
C PHE A 381 -15.07 -52.86 -9.26
N GLY A 382 -15.85 -53.88 -9.64
CA GLY A 382 -15.83 -54.43 -11.00
C GLY A 382 -16.48 -53.48 -12.00
N GLU A 383 -15.93 -53.40 -13.21
CA GLU A 383 -16.47 -52.57 -14.29
C GLU A 383 -17.41 -53.39 -15.23
N PRO A 384 -18.50 -52.81 -15.76
CA PRO A 384 -18.92 -51.43 -15.60
C PRO A 384 -19.54 -51.16 -14.21
N ILE A 385 -19.31 -49.96 -13.67
CA ILE A 385 -19.94 -49.51 -12.42
C ILE A 385 -21.44 -49.30 -12.67
N LEU A 386 -22.27 -50.07 -11.97
CA LEU A 386 -23.73 -49.96 -12.06
C LEU A 386 -24.23 -48.96 -11.03
N GLU A 387 -24.54 -47.74 -11.48
CA GLU A 387 -25.34 -46.78 -10.69
C GLU A 387 -26.73 -47.37 -10.42
N ARG A 388 -27.31 -47.03 -9.27
CA ARG A 388 -28.69 -47.39 -8.91
C ARG A 388 -29.39 -46.18 -8.30
N ASP A 389 -30.71 -46.17 -8.38
CA ASP A 389 -31.50 -45.07 -7.86
C ASP A 389 -31.39 -44.91 -6.33
N TYR A 390 -31.87 -43.78 -5.82
CA TYR A 390 -31.78 -43.41 -4.41
C TYR A 390 -32.95 -42.52 -4.00
N VAL A 391 -33.11 -42.31 -2.69
CA VAL A 391 -34.08 -41.36 -2.15
C VAL A 391 -33.42 -39.98 -2.05
N PRO A 392 -33.84 -38.98 -2.84
CA PRO A 392 -33.21 -37.67 -2.86
C PRO A 392 -33.44 -36.94 -1.54
N LEU A 393 -32.56 -36.00 -1.21
CA LEU A 393 -32.83 -35.04 -0.16
C LEU A 393 -33.94 -34.10 -0.64
N SER A 394 -34.93 -33.87 0.21
CA SER A 394 -35.82 -32.72 0.07
C SER A 394 -35.03 -31.41 0.22
N ARG A 395 -35.57 -30.30 -0.30
CA ARG A 395 -34.91 -28.99 -0.14
C ARG A 395 -34.67 -28.66 1.33
N SER A 396 -35.65 -28.91 2.22
CA SER A 396 -35.50 -28.67 3.66
C SER A 396 -34.47 -29.57 4.33
N GLU A 397 -34.33 -30.83 3.91
CA GLU A 397 -33.27 -31.73 4.38
C GLU A 397 -31.89 -31.22 3.96
N ALA A 398 -31.78 -30.63 2.78
CA ALA A 398 -30.53 -30.18 2.21
C ALA A 398 -30.17 -28.72 2.60
N THR A 399 -31.11 -27.85 2.96
CA THR A 399 -30.82 -26.46 3.36
C THR A 399 -29.99 -26.43 4.64
N VAL A 400 -28.84 -25.74 4.58
CA VAL A 400 -27.88 -25.58 5.67
C VAL A 400 -28.46 -24.68 6.75
N TRP A 401 -28.99 -23.54 6.34
CA TRP A 401 -29.54 -22.57 7.28
C TRP A 401 -30.88 -23.02 7.88
N THR A 402 -30.98 -23.04 9.20
CA THR A 402 -32.16 -23.45 9.97
C THR A 402 -32.41 -22.48 11.12
N ASP A 403 -33.49 -22.67 11.88
CA ASP A 403 -33.74 -21.86 13.08
C ASP A 403 -32.60 -21.95 14.11
N ASP A 404 -31.97 -23.14 14.25
CA ASP A 404 -30.82 -23.36 15.15
C ASP A 404 -29.48 -22.91 14.54
N HIS A 405 -29.44 -22.73 13.23
CA HIS A 405 -28.26 -22.29 12.47
C HIS A 405 -28.67 -21.21 11.47
N PRO A 406 -28.94 -19.98 11.93
CA PRO A 406 -29.55 -18.94 11.10
C PRO A 406 -28.62 -18.50 9.97
N ALA A 407 -29.21 -18.14 8.82
CA ALA A 407 -28.48 -17.58 7.71
C ALA A 407 -27.87 -16.22 8.05
N PRO A 408 -26.72 -15.84 7.46
CA PRO A 408 -26.22 -14.48 7.54
C PRO A 408 -27.26 -13.46 7.05
N ALA A 409 -27.37 -12.32 7.73
CA ALA A 409 -28.32 -11.24 7.42
C ALA A 409 -27.72 -9.86 7.70
N GLY A 410 -28.42 -8.79 7.31
CA GLY A 410 -27.96 -7.42 7.48
C GLY A 410 -26.65 -7.16 6.72
N ASP A 411 -25.66 -6.56 7.39
CA ASP A 411 -24.35 -6.23 6.79
C ASP A 411 -23.47 -7.46 6.50
N ALA A 412 -23.91 -8.66 6.88
CA ALA A 412 -23.25 -9.92 6.53
C ALA A 412 -23.63 -10.44 5.13
N VAL A 413 -24.48 -9.73 4.39
CA VAL A 413 -24.85 -10.02 3.00
C VAL A 413 -24.83 -8.77 2.13
N GLY A 414 -24.78 -8.93 0.81
CA GLY A 414 -24.85 -7.83 -0.16
C GLY A 414 -23.60 -6.93 -0.16
N ASP A 415 -23.79 -5.68 -0.59
CA ASP A 415 -22.71 -4.72 -0.83
C ASP A 415 -21.79 -4.49 0.38
N ALA A 416 -22.38 -4.36 1.58
CA ALA A 416 -21.61 -4.15 2.80
C ALA A 416 -20.66 -5.33 3.09
N HIS A 417 -21.14 -6.55 2.85
CA HIS A 417 -20.34 -7.75 2.98
C HIS A 417 -19.26 -7.83 1.91
N GLU A 418 -19.60 -7.55 0.64
CA GLU A 418 -18.63 -7.54 -0.46
C GLU A 418 -17.47 -6.57 -0.18
N VAL A 419 -17.78 -5.33 0.21
CA VAL A 419 -16.78 -4.32 0.61
C VAL A 419 -15.92 -4.83 1.77
N ARG A 420 -16.51 -5.49 2.76
CA ARG A 420 -15.76 -6.08 3.88
C ARG A 420 -14.76 -7.13 3.42
N ILE A 421 -15.17 -8.03 2.52
CA ILE A 421 -14.31 -9.11 2.03
C ILE A 421 -13.13 -8.59 1.21
N VAL A 422 -13.35 -7.62 0.31
CA VAL A 422 -12.23 -7.04 -0.44
C VAL A 422 -11.30 -6.20 0.44
N LYS A 423 -11.82 -5.55 1.50
CA LYS A 423 -10.98 -4.87 2.50
C LYS A 423 -10.11 -5.85 3.28
N LEU A 424 -10.67 -6.97 3.73
CA LEU A 424 -9.89 -8.03 4.41
C LEU A 424 -8.80 -8.60 3.50
N ALA A 425 -9.11 -8.87 2.23
CA ALA A 425 -8.11 -9.31 1.25
C ALA A 425 -7.02 -8.25 0.99
N THR A 426 -7.37 -6.97 1.04
CA THR A 426 -6.40 -5.87 0.94
C THR A 426 -5.47 -5.84 2.15
N LEU A 427 -6.01 -5.95 3.36
CA LEU A 427 -5.22 -5.96 4.59
C LEU A 427 -4.26 -7.15 4.64
N ASP A 428 -4.74 -8.36 4.30
CA ASP A 428 -3.90 -9.56 4.25
C ASP A 428 -2.77 -9.41 3.23
N SER A 429 -3.09 -9.03 1.99
CA SER A 429 -2.07 -8.85 0.95
C SER A 429 -1.06 -7.74 1.29
N GLN A 430 -1.49 -6.64 1.89
CA GLN A 430 -0.59 -5.57 2.35
C GLN A 430 0.37 -6.09 3.43
N GLN A 431 -0.15 -6.80 4.44
CA GLN A 431 0.67 -7.39 5.50
C GLN A 431 1.68 -8.39 4.93
N GLN A 432 1.28 -9.21 3.95
CA GLN A 432 2.17 -10.13 3.27
C GLN A 432 3.28 -9.42 2.49
N MET A 433 2.94 -8.36 1.75
CA MET A 433 3.95 -7.60 0.99
C MET A 433 4.90 -6.85 1.91
N ASP A 434 4.40 -6.23 2.99
CA ASP A 434 5.21 -5.53 3.98
C ASP A 434 6.19 -6.49 4.67
N GLY A 435 5.74 -7.70 5.00
CA GLY A 435 6.59 -8.76 5.56
C GLY A 435 7.63 -9.32 4.59
N LEU A 436 7.47 -9.13 3.28
CA LEU A 436 8.42 -9.56 2.26
C LEU A 436 9.50 -8.51 1.96
N ILE A 437 9.32 -7.24 2.37
CA ILE A 437 10.29 -6.18 2.11
C ILE A 437 11.63 -6.57 2.76
N PRO A 438 12.69 -6.83 1.99
CA PRO A 438 13.91 -7.38 2.53
C PRO A 438 14.64 -6.31 3.36
N THR A 439 15.30 -6.74 4.43
CA THR A 439 16.31 -5.97 5.18
C THR A 439 17.71 -6.61 5.07
N THR A 440 17.78 -7.83 4.53
CA THR A 440 19.00 -8.62 4.35
C THR A 440 19.09 -9.18 2.93
N LYS A 441 20.30 -9.62 2.52
CA LYS A 441 20.51 -10.27 1.21
C LYS A 441 19.73 -11.58 1.06
N ASP A 442 19.55 -12.33 2.14
CA ASP A 442 18.87 -13.63 2.10
C ASP A 442 17.36 -13.44 1.84
N GLN A 443 16.75 -12.42 2.42
CA GLN A 443 15.35 -12.06 2.16
C GLN A 443 15.12 -11.54 0.74
N LEU A 444 16.14 -10.98 0.08
CA LEU A 444 16.03 -10.44 -1.28
C LEU A 444 15.68 -11.54 -2.30
N ALA A 445 16.16 -12.77 -2.10
CA ALA A 445 15.84 -13.88 -2.98
C ALA A 445 14.32 -14.20 -2.95
N GLU A 446 13.73 -14.22 -1.76
CA GLU A 446 12.30 -14.47 -1.58
C GLU A 446 11.44 -13.32 -2.10
N TYR A 447 11.86 -12.07 -1.83
CA TYR A 447 11.22 -10.88 -2.40
C TYR A 447 11.20 -10.92 -3.94
N ARG A 448 12.33 -11.23 -4.58
CA ARG A 448 12.43 -11.39 -6.04
C ARG A 448 11.60 -12.57 -6.55
N ARG A 449 11.51 -13.66 -5.79
CA ARG A 449 10.67 -14.81 -6.14
C ARG A 449 9.19 -14.43 -6.17
N ILE A 450 8.70 -13.68 -5.17
CA ILE A 450 7.30 -13.29 -5.07
C ILE A 450 6.97 -12.07 -5.93
N VAL A 451 7.58 -10.92 -5.64
CA VAL A 451 7.30 -9.63 -6.30
C VAL A 451 7.87 -9.63 -7.71
N GLY A 452 9.09 -10.12 -7.90
CA GLY A 452 9.69 -10.27 -9.24
C GLY A 452 8.94 -11.27 -10.09
N GLY A 453 8.58 -12.43 -9.53
CA GLY A 453 7.75 -13.42 -10.22
C GLY A 453 6.36 -12.90 -10.61
N ALA A 454 5.79 -11.98 -9.81
CA ALA A 454 4.52 -11.33 -10.12
C ALA A 454 4.65 -10.36 -11.30
N TRP A 455 5.60 -9.43 -11.25
CA TRP A 455 5.85 -8.48 -12.33
C TRP A 455 6.29 -9.16 -13.63
N GLU A 456 7.07 -10.24 -13.56
CA GLU A 456 7.40 -11.07 -14.72
C GLU A 456 6.15 -11.68 -15.37
N THR A 457 5.18 -12.13 -14.57
CA THR A 457 3.92 -12.72 -15.08
C THR A 457 3.00 -11.64 -15.69
N ILE A 458 2.93 -10.46 -15.05
CA ILE A 458 2.11 -9.32 -15.48
C ILE A 458 2.66 -8.73 -16.78
N LEU A 459 3.97 -8.46 -16.83
CA LEU A 459 4.63 -7.87 -17.99
C LEU A 459 4.85 -8.90 -19.08
N ALA A 460 4.98 -10.20 -18.75
CA ALA A 460 5.05 -11.33 -19.68
C ALA A 460 6.15 -11.28 -20.75
N ARG A 461 7.12 -10.36 -20.64
CA ARG A 461 8.25 -10.25 -21.55
C ARG A 461 9.45 -9.67 -20.81
N ARG A 462 10.58 -10.38 -20.91
CA ARG A 462 11.90 -9.89 -20.51
C ARG A 462 12.76 -9.58 -21.73
N LEU A 463 13.78 -8.73 -21.55
CA LEU A 463 14.67 -8.36 -22.65
C LEU A 463 15.43 -9.54 -23.25
N ASP A 464 15.81 -10.54 -22.43
CA ASP A 464 16.49 -11.76 -22.88
C ASP A 464 15.59 -12.66 -23.74
N GLN A 465 14.26 -12.46 -23.68
CA GLN A 465 13.27 -13.15 -24.50
C GLN A 465 12.94 -12.40 -25.79
N VAL A 466 13.37 -11.13 -25.94
CA VAL A 466 13.18 -10.38 -27.18
C VAL A 466 14.14 -10.92 -28.24
N GLN A 467 13.56 -11.49 -29.29
CA GLN A 467 14.24 -11.99 -30.49
C GLN A 467 14.96 -10.85 -31.26
N SER A 468 15.64 -11.18 -32.36
CA SER A 468 16.24 -10.15 -33.22
C SER A 468 15.18 -9.22 -33.82
N THR A 469 15.48 -7.93 -33.84
CA THR A 469 14.64 -6.91 -34.50
C THR A 469 15.18 -6.57 -35.90
N SER A 470 14.32 -6.25 -36.86
CA SER A 470 14.71 -5.61 -38.13
C SER A 470 14.50 -4.10 -38.08
N PHE A 471 15.19 -3.38 -38.97
CA PHE A 471 15.00 -1.93 -39.12
C PHE A 471 14.86 -1.58 -40.60
N ASP A 472 13.71 -1.02 -40.97
CA ASP A 472 13.46 -0.47 -42.30
C ASP A 472 13.57 1.06 -42.26
N LYS A 473 14.60 1.59 -42.92
CA LYS A 473 14.87 3.02 -42.98
C LYS A 473 13.95 3.66 -44.01
N THR A 474 13.06 4.53 -43.57
CA THR A 474 12.12 5.23 -44.47
C THR A 474 12.66 6.58 -44.91
N LYS A 475 13.35 7.32 -44.03
CA LYS A 475 13.83 8.68 -44.31
C LYS A 475 15.10 9.01 -43.52
N GLU A 476 15.95 9.86 -44.07
CA GLU A 476 17.05 10.51 -43.34
C GLU A 476 17.13 11.97 -43.76
N VAL A 477 17.25 12.86 -42.77
CA VAL A 477 17.35 14.30 -42.98
C VAL A 477 18.50 14.87 -42.15
N GLN A 478 19.07 15.98 -42.60
CA GLN A 478 20.03 16.75 -41.82
C GLN A 478 19.29 17.90 -41.13
N LEU A 479 19.36 17.94 -39.80
CA LEU A 479 18.70 18.96 -38.98
C LEU A 479 19.65 19.41 -37.87
N ASP A 480 19.84 20.73 -37.71
CA ASP A 480 20.73 21.32 -36.68
C ASP A 480 22.17 20.77 -36.66
N GLY A 481 22.66 20.34 -37.83
CA GLY A 481 23.99 19.74 -38.01
C GLY A 481 24.10 18.28 -37.53
N LEU A 482 22.97 17.60 -37.35
CA LEU A 482 22.83 16.22 -36.91
C LEU A 482 22.14 15.38 -37.99
N SER A 483 22.45 14.09 -38.06
CA SER A 483 21.66 13.15 -38.85
C SER A 483 20.45 12.70 -38.05
N VAL A 484 19.27 12.85 -38.64
CA VAL A 484 17.99 12.37 -38.11
C VAL A 484 17.49 11.29 -39.06
N THR A 485 17.51 10.04 -38.60
CA THR A 485 17.03 8.87 -39.34
C THR A 485 15.69 8.41 -38.79
N LEU A 486 14.71 8.26 -39.66
CA LEU A 486 13.38 7.74 -39.36
C LEU A 486 13.25 6.35 -39.97
N GLY A 487 12.57 5.45 -39.28
CA GLY A 487 12.32 4.11 -39.78
C GLY A 487 11.45 3.29 -38.87
N LEU A 488 11.18 2.06 -39.29
CA LEU A 488 10.33 1.10 -38.60
C LEU A 488 11.21 0.02 -37.98
N VAL A 489 11.01 -0.24 -36.70
CA VAL A 489 11.55 -1.42 -36.01
C VAL A 489 10.48 -2.49 -36.00
N ASP A 490 10.76 -3.65 -36.58
CA ASP A 490 9.86 -4.81 -36.51
C ASP A 490 10.38 -5.84 -35.52
N HIS A 491 9.44 -6.40 -34.73
CA HIS A 491 9.66 -7.54 -33.86
C HIS A 491 8.41 -8.41 -33.86
N ALA A 492 8.53 -9.67 -34.31
CA ALA A 492 7.39 -10.57 -34.51
C ALA A 492 6.28 -9.92 -35.37
N ASP A 493 5.09 -9.69 -34.82
CA ASP A 493 3.96 -9.01 -35.46
C ASP A 493 3.80 -7.53 -35.03
N GLU A 494 4.78 -6.98 -34.31
CA GLU A 494 4.82 -5.61 -33.82
C GLU A 494 5.67 -4.72 -34.74
N GLN A 495 5.21 -3.50 -35.03
CA GLN A 495 5.91 -2.55 -35.89
C GLN A 495 5.92 -1.14 -35.28
N LEU A 496 7.12 -0.61 -35.03
CA LEU A 496 7.32 0.61 -34.25
C LEU A 496 7.99 1.72 -35.07
N PRO A 497 7.32 2.87 -35.26
CA PRO A 497 7.96 4.08 -35.78
C PRO A 497 8.99 4.61 -34.79
N ILE A 498 10.25 4.72 -35.23
CA ILE A 498 11.33 5.27 -34.41
C ILE A 498 12.02 6.45 -35.11
N VAL A 499 12.65 7.28 -34.29
CA VAL A 499 13.60 8.30 -34.73
C VAL A 499 14.95 8.06 -34.05
N THR A 500 16.02 8.17 -34.82
CA THR A 500 17.40 8.09 -34.37
C THR A 500 18.12 9.39 -34.71
N ILE A 501 18.70 10.05 -33.71
CA ILE A 501 19.44 11.31 -33.85
C ILE A 501 20.89 11.08 -33.43
N ASN A 502 21.84 11.33 -34.34
CA ASN A 502 23.26 11.18 -34.03
C ASN A 502 24.16 12.08 -34.88
N ARG A 503 25.43 12.18 -34.45
CA ARG A 503 26.53 12.73 -35.25
C ARG A 503 27.59 11.68 -35.59
N SER A 504 27.88 10.78 -34.65
CA SER A 504 28.86 9.69 -34.84
C SER A 504 28.48 8.38 -34.15
N GLY A 505 27.76 8.43 -33.01
CA GLY A 505 27.24 7.25 -32.31
C GLY A 505 28.29 6.39 -31.58
N LYS A 506 29.49 6.91 -31.31
CA LYS A 506 30.62 6.12 -30.78
C LYS A 506 30.60 5.90 -29.25
N LYS A 507 29.84 6.67 -28.47
CA LYS A 507 29.82 6.52 -26.99
C LYS A 507 28.82 5.48 -26.49
N GLY A 508 27.75 5.23 -27.25
CA GLY A 508 26.63 4.40 -26.84
C GLY A 508 25.30 4.98 -27.29
N THR A 509 24.21 4.45 -26.74
CA THR A 509 22.84 4.78 -27.14
C THR A 509 22.01 5.24 -25.96
N VAL A 510 21.25 6.32 -26.14
CA VAL A 510 20.24 6.80 -25.19
C VAL A 510 18.87 6.48 -25.76
N VAL A 511 18.16 5.54 -25.13
CA VAL A 511 16.74 5.30 -25.42
C VAL A 511 15.94 6.28 -24.58
N TRP A 512 15.31 7.26 -25.24
CA TRP A 512 14.55 8.32 -24.60
C TRP A 512 13.07 8.14 -24.91
N ILE A 513 12.29 7.83 -23.88
CA ILE A 513 10.84 7.64 -23.96
C ILE A 513 10.14 8.90 -23.44
N THR A 514 9.10 9.36 -24.15
CA THR A 514 8.34 10.56 -23.80
C THR A 514 6.84 10.32 -23.91
N ASP A 515 6.04 11.13 -23.22
CA ASP A 515 4.57 11.12 -23.33
C ASP A 515 4.09 11.48 -24.75
N GLN A 516 4.92 12.19 -25.53
CA GLN A 516 4.62 12.65 -26.90
C GLN A 516 5.24 11.74 -27.98
N GLY A 517 5.69 10.53 -27.60
CA GLY A 517 6.38 9.62 -28.51
C GLY A 517 7.68 10.21 -29.07
N LYS A 518 7.98 9.97 -30.34
CA LYS A 518 9.19 10.52 -31.00
C LYS A 518 9.17 12.02 -31.17
N GLN A 519 7.99 12.65 -31.19
CA GLN A 519 7.89 14.11 -31.31
C GLN A 519 8.46 14.83 -30.07
N GLY A 520 8.52 14.13 -28.93
CA GLY A 520 9.13 14.64 -27.71
C GLY A 520 10.62 15.00 -27.84
N LEU A 521 11.34 14.55 -28.88
CA LEU A 521 12.73 14.96 -29.12
C LEU A 521 12.89 16.30 -29.83
N PHE A 522 11.79 16.91 -30.27
CA PHE A 522 11.79 18.13 -31.07
C PHE A 522 11.05 19.27 -30.37
N ASP A 523 11.40 20.50 -30.74
CA ASP A 523 10.71 21.73 -30.33
C ASP A 523 10.67 22.70 -31.52
N GLY A 524 9.47 23.09 -31.95
CA GLY A 524 9.29 24.00 -33.09
C GLY A 524 9.93 23.57 -34.42
N GLY A 525 10.13 22.26 -34.65
CA GLY A 525 10.77 21.71 -35.84
C GLY A 525 12.31 21.60 -35.76
N SER A 526 12.92 21.99 -34.64
CA SER A 526 14.34 21.78 -34.32
C SER A 526 14.53 20.67 -33.29
N VAL A 527 15.74 20.11 -33.22
CA VAL A 527 16.10 19.12 -32.19
C VAL A 527 16.19 19.82 -30.83
N ARG A 528 15.57 19.27 -29.79
CA ARG A 528 15.65 19.83 -28.42
C ARG A 528 17.12 20.01 -28.01
N PRO A 529 17.49 21.13 -27.35
CA PRO A 529 18.89 21.44 -27.03
C PRO A 529 19.65 20.30 -26.34
N VAL A 530 19.07 19.71 -25.29
CA VAL A 530 19.68 18.59 -24.54
C VAL A 530 19.92 17.36 -25.42
N VAL A 531 18.99 17.05 -26.34
CA VAL A 531 19.11 15.94 -27.29
C VAL A 531 20.23 16.21 -28.29
N ALA A 532 20.27 17.43 -28.82
CA ALA A 532 21.30 17.86 -29.74
C ALA A 532 22.70 17.82 -29.11
N GLU A 533 22.83 18.21 -27.85
CA GLU A 533 24.07 18.18 -27.10
C GLU A 533 24.59 16.76 -26.87
N MET A 534 23.74 15.82 -26.46
CA MET A 534 24.12 14.40 -26.33
C MET A 534 24.56 13.80 -27.68
N ALA A 535 23.81 14.09 -28.75
CA ALA A 535 24.15 13.63 -30.10
C ALA A 535 25.51 14.17 -30.55
N ARG A 536 25.83 15.44 -30.23
CA ARG A 536 27.15 16.05 -30.48
C ARG A 536 28.25 15.48 -29.58
N ALA A 537 27.92 15.10 -28.34
CA ALA A 537 28.83 14.45 -27.40
C ALA A 537 29.20 13.01 -27.79
N GLY A 538 28.52 12.44 -28.79
CA GLY A 538 28.85 11.15 -29.41
C GLY A 538 27.88 10.03 -29.11
N TYR A 539 26.77 10.30 -28.43
CA TYR A 539 25.68 9.33 -28.25
C TYR A 539 24.78 9.27 -29.49
N THR A 540 24.14 8.11 -29.67
CA THR A 540 22.96 7.98 -30.53
C THR A 540 21.72 8.11 -29.66
N VAL A 541 20.81 9.04 -29.95
CA VAL A 541 19.55 9.18 -29.20
C VAL A 541 18.42 8.56 -30.01
N ILE A 542 17.71 7.59 -29.43
CA ILE A 542 16.58 6.90 -30.06
C ILE A 542 15.31 7.18 -29.27
N SER A 543 14.22 7.51 -29.96
CA SER A 543 12.86 7.56 -29.40
C SER A 543 11.90 6.85 -30.34
N ALA A 544 10.77 6.39 -29.80
CA ALA A 544 9.73 5.69 -30.54
C ALA A 544 8.36 6.32 -30.29
N ASP A 545 7.45 6.17 -31.25
CA ASP A 545 6.02 6.25 -30.96
C ASP A 545 5.62 4.88 -30.40
N LEU A 546 5.32 4.81 -29.11
CA LEU A 546 4.80 3.57 -28.53
C LEU A 546 3.35 3.36 -28.98
N ILE A 547 2.83 2.13 -28.89
CA ILE A 547 1.46 1.86 -29.29
C ILE A 547 0.47 2.79 -28.57
N GLY A 548 -0.42 3.41 -29.36
CA GLY A 548 -1.31 4.46 -28.85
C GLY A 548 -0.65 5.81 -28.62
N GLN A 549 0.48 6.10 -29.28
CA GLN A 549 1.10 7.43 -29.38
C GLN A 549 1.41 7.77 -30.85
N GLY A 550 1.58 9.07 -31.13
CA GLY A 550 2.10 9.58 -32.41
C GLY A 550 1.47 8.93 -33.64
N GLU A 551 2.27 8.26 -34.47
CA GLU A 551 1.82 7.68 -35.74
C GLU A 551 0.83 6.49 -35.62
N PHE A 552 0.57 5.97 -34.41
CA PHE A 552 -0.55 5.06 -34.15
C PHE A 552 -1.91 5.77 -34.12
N LEU A 553 -1.91 7.08 -33.88
CA LEU A 553 -3.09 7.92 -33.74
C LEU A 553 -3.29 8.82 -34.97
N SER A 554 -4.47 9.41 -35.08
CA SER A 554 -4.81 10.33 -36.16
C SER A 554 -4.57 11.77 -35.70
N GLY A 555 -3.50 12.40 -36.21
CA GLY A 555 -3.07 13.75 -35.80
C GLY A 555 -2.36 13.77 -34.43
N ASP A 556 -2.30 14.94 -33.79
CA ASP A 556 -1.63 15.15 -32.48
C ASP A 556 -2.52 14.75 -31.28
N GLN A 557 -3.33 13.70 -31.43
CA GLN A 557 -4.25 13.26 -30.39
C GLN A 557 -3.48 12.53 -29.26
N HIS A 558 -3.88 12.77 -28.02
CA HIS A 558 -3.51 11.92 -26.88
C HIS A 558 -4.65 10.92 -26.63
N LEU A 559 -4.29 9.69 -26.24
CA LEU A 559 -5.26 8.62 -26.01
C LEU A 559 -5.79 8.67 -24.57
N ASP A 560 -7.03 9.12 -24.37
CA ASP A 560 -7.67 9.17 -23.03
C ASP A 560 -8.07 7.78 -22.48
N ALA A 561 -8.39 6.84 -23.37
CA ALA A 561 -8.88 5.53 -22.99
C ALA A 561 -8.35 4.42 -23.91
N GLN A 562 -7.92 3.30 -23.31
CA GLN A 562 -7.57 2.09 -24.04
C GLN A 562 -8.83 1.30 -24.46
N ARG A 563 -8.65 0.39 -25.42
CA ARG A 563 -9.74 -0.44 -25.94
C ARG A 563 -10.16 -1.48 -24.92
N MET A 564 -11.45 -1.52 -24.62
CA MET A 564 -12.07 -2.57 -23.80
C MET A 564 -13.11 -3.34 -24.61
N TRP A 565 -13.20 -4.65 -24.40
CA TRP A 565 -14.10 -5.52 -25.17
C TRP A 565 -15.57 -5.05 -25.13
N TYR A 566 -16.04 -4.58 -23.97
CA TYR A 566 -17.43 -4.15 -23.77
C TYR A 566 -17.82 -2.83 -24.44
N GLN A 567 -16.88 -2.08 -25.03
CA GLN A 567 -17.18 -0.77 -25.66
C GLN A 567 -17.90 -0.91 -27.03
N ARG A 568 -18.20 -2.14 -27.50
CA ARG A 568 -18.78 -2.41 -28.84
C ARG A 568 -20.30 -2.56 -28.96
N GLY A 569 -21.09 -2.50 -27.88
CA GLY A 569 -22.56 -2.59 -28.01
C GLY A 569 -23.29 -2.93 -26.72
N GLY A 570 -24.60 -2.67 -26.67
CA GLY A 570 -25.46 -2.71 -25.48
C GLY A 570 -25.63 -4.07 -24.81
N GLU A 571 -24.64 -4.49 -24.03
CA GLU A 571 -24.65 -5.77 -23.32
C GLU A 571 -24.78 -5.64 -21.79
N LEU A 572 -25.23 -6.75 -21.18
CA LEU A 572 -25.57 -6.92 -19.76
C LEU A 572 -24.53 -6.35 -18.79
N ALA A 573 -24.99 -5.98 -17.60
CA ALA A 573 -24.18 -5.34 -16.55
C ALA A 573 -22.88 -6.13 -16.18
N TRP A 574 -22.85 -7.45 -16.16
CA TRP A 574 -21.62 -8.16 -15.78
C TRP A 574 -20.55 -8.25 -16.90
N HIS A 575 -20.86 -7.90 -18.16
CA HIS A 575 -19.89 -7.94 -19.30
C HIS A 575 -18.79 -6.86 -19.23
N ARG A 576 -18.91 -5.88 -18.30
CA ARG A 576 -17.86 -4.86 -18.07
C ARG A 576 -16.74 -5.33 -17.17
N PHE A 577 -16.86 -6.54 -16.62
CA PHE A 577 -15.78 -7.13 -15.85
C PHE A 577 -14.49 -7.17 -16.69
N SER A 578 -13.44 -6.56 -16.16
CA SER A 578 -12.19 -6.36 -16.90
C SER A 578 -11.52 -7.68 -17.29
N GLY A 579 -11.82 -8.78 -16.57
CA GLY A 579 -11.36 -10.13 -16.93
C GLY A 579 -11.77 -10.60 -18.33
N TYR A 580 -12.82 -10.04 -18.94
CA TYR A 580 -13.16 -10.31 -20.35
C TYR A 580 -12.24 -9.60 -21.35
N THR A 581 -11.52 -8.57 -20.92
CA THR A 581 -10.48 -7.90 -21.73
C THR A 581 -9.10 -8.37 -21.31
N TYR A 582 -8.71 -8.10 -20.07
CA TYR A 582 -7.37 -8.37 -19.53
C TYR A 582 -7.11 -9.84 -19.26
N GLY A 583 -8.14 -10.69 -19.22
CA GLY A 583 -7.95 -12.14 -19.17
C GLY A 583 -7.31 -12.71 -20.44
N TYR A 584 -7.45 -12.02 -21.57
CA TYR A 584 -7.09 -12.50 -22.91
C TYR A 584 -6.10 -11.58 -23.66
N ASN A 585 -5.95 -10.33 -23.21
CA ASN A 585 -5.15 -9.31 -23.87
C ASN A 585 -4.27 -8.59 -22.85
N HIS A 586 -3.07 -8.20 -23.26
CA HIS A 586 -2.21 -7.33 -22.44
C HIS A 586 -2.83 -5.93 -22.30
N PRO A 587 -2.80 -5.32 -21.10
CA PRO A 587 -3.10 -3.90 -20.95
C PRO A 587 -2.18 -3.03 -21.82
N LEU A 588 -2.66 -1.87 -22.26
CA LEU A 588 -1.90 -0.96 -23.11
C LEU A 588 -0.53 -0.57 -22.51
N PHE A 589 -0.48 -0.29 -21.21
CA PHE A 589 0.76 -0.07 -20.48
C PHE A 589 1.78 -1.21 -20.71
N VAL A 590 1.34 -2.47 -20.64
CA VAL A 590 2.21 -3.64 -20.83
C VAL A 590 2.70 -3.74 -22.28
N GLN A 591 1.84 -3.45 -23.26
CA GLN A 591 2.24 -3.40 -24.67
C GLN A 591 3.26 -2.28 -24.94
N ARG A 592 3.11 -1.11 -24.29
CA ARG A 592 4.09 -0.03 -24.36
C ARG A 592 5.43 -0.41 -23.70
N VAL A 593 5.41 -1.21 -22.64
CA VAL A 593 6.64 -1.78 -22.06
C VAL A 593 7.31 -2.74 -23.05
N HIS A 594 6.53 -3.57 -23.76
CA HIS A 594 7.04 -4.45 -24.82
C HIS A 594 7.74 -3.64 -25.92
N ASP A 595 7.15 -2.51 -26.34
CA ASP A 595 7.74 -1.62 -27.34
C ASP A 595 9.10 -1.08 -26.89
N VAL A 596 9.20 -0.60 -25.64
CA VAL A 596 10.46 -0.11 -25.09
C VAL A 596 11.53 -1.22 -25.04
N LEU A 597 11.16 -2.46 -24.70
CA LEU A 597 12.08 -3.59 -24.74
C LEU A 597 12.56 -3.90 -26.16
N SER A 598 11.69 -3.81 -27.18
CA SER A 598 12.05 -3.95 -28.58
C SER A 598 13.01 -2.83 -29.05
N VAL A 599 12.80 -1.60 -28.59
CA VAL A 599 13.71 -0.47 -28.87
C VAL A 599 15.07 -0.66 -28.19
N ILE A 600 15.11 -1.13 -26.93
CA ILE A 600 16.36 -1.47 -26.23
C ILE A 600 17.10 -2.59 -26.96
N LYS A 601 16.38 -3.61 -27.44
CA LYS A 601 16.98 -4.70 -28.23
C LYS A 601 17.56 -4.19 -29.55
N HIS A 602 16.85 -3.32 -30.25
CA HIS A 602 17.33 -2.67 -31.47
C HIS A 602 18.57 -1.80 -31.19
N ALA A 603 18.57 -1.06 -30.08
CA ALA A 603 19.70 -0.24 -29.62
C ALA A 603 20.97 -1.06 -29.27
N SER A 604 20.81 -2.35 -28.96
CA SER A 604 21.90 -3.27 -28.59
C SER A 604 22.73 -3.78 -29.78
N SER A 605 22.61 -3.16 -30.96
CA SER A 605 23.30 -3.53 -32.20
C SER A 605 24.85 -3.46 -32.08
N PRO A 606 25.64 -4.20 -32.88
CA PRO A 606 27.06 -4.56 -32.60
C PRO A 606 28.11 -3.43 -32.56
N ALA A 607 27.73 -2.16 -32.64
CA ALA A 607 28.68 -1.03 -32.72
C ALA A 607 29.47 -0.78 -31.42
N GLY A 608 29.05 -1.36 -30.29
CA GLY A 608 29.67 -1.22 -28.97
C GLY A 608 29.30 0.12 -28.29
N GLY A 609 29.18 0.09 -26.96
CA GLY A 609 28.84 1.26 -26.13
C GLY A 609 27.74 0.95 -25.11
N ASP A 610 27.61 1.82 -24.11
CA ASP A 610 26.61 1.68 -23.05
C ASP A 610 25.20 2.08 -23.54
N ILE A 611 24.17 1.42 -23.03
CA ILE A 611 22.77 1.81 -23.25
C ILE A 611 22.25 2.54 -22.02
N HIS A 612 21.72 3.74 -22.21
CA HIS A 612 21.05 4.52 -21.18
C HIS A 612 19.55 4.60 -21.48
N LEU A 613 18.72 4.58 -20.43
CA LEU A 613 17.27 4.70 -20.55
C LEU A 613 16.80 6.00 -19.88
N VAL A 614 16.05 6.82 -20.59
CA VAL A 614 15.45 8.05 -20.08
C VAL A 614 13.94 7.96 -20.25
N GLY A 615 13.18 8.08 -19.17
CA GLY A 615 11.72 8.13 -19.18
C GLY A 615 11.24 9.40 -18.49
N ILE A 616 10.72 10.34 -19.26
CA ILE A 616 10.32 11.66 -18.74
C ILE A 616 8.90 11.96 -19.17
N GLY A 617 8.03 12.14 -18.18
CA GLY A 617 6.63 12.46 -18.37
C GLY A 617 5.72 11.68 -17.42
N SER A 618 4.47 12.11 -17.39
CA SER A 618 3.38 11.53 -16.58
C SER A 618 3.13 10.05 -16.88
N GLU A 619 3.45 9.57 -18.08
CA GLU A 619 3.32 8.16 -18.49
C GLU A 619 4.70 7.50 -18.68
N ALA A 620 5.59 8.19 -19.40
CA ALA A 620 6.88 7.65 -19.85
C ALA A 620 7.78 7.20 -18.70
N GLY A 621 7.76 7.91 -17.56
CA GLY A 621 8.56 7.54 -16.40
C GLY A 621 8.22 6.15 -15.85
N ALA A 622 6.94 5.85 -15.69
CA ALA A 622 6.48 4.55 -15.18
C ALA A 622 6.69 3.41 -16.19
N ILE A 623 6.51 3.68 -17.49
CA ILE A 623 6.77 2.71 -18.57
C ILE A 623 8.27 2.39 -18.62
N ALA A 624 9.14 3.39 -18.53
CA ALA A 624 10.59 3.19 -18.48
C ALA A 624 11.03 2.41 -17.23
N ALA A 625 10.43 2.69 -16.07
CA ALA A 625 10.66 1.91 -14.84
C ALA A 625 10.31 0.43 -15.04
N ALA A 626 9.16 0.14 -15.65
CA ALA A 626 8.73 -1.22 -15.94
C ALA A 626 9.68 -1.91 -16.93
N ALA A 627 10.03 -1.28 -18.05
CA ALA A 627 10.98 -1.83 -19.00
C ALA A 627 12.36 -2.08 -18.36
N ARG A 628 12.84 -1.15 -17.52
CA ARG A 628 14.11 -1.29 -16.80
C ARG A 628 14.12 -2.52 -15.88
N SER A 629 13.02 -2.79 -15.18
CA SER A 629 12.87 -3.96 -14.31
C SER A 629 13.00 -5.29 -15.07
N GLN A 630 12.70 -5.28 -16.38
CA GLN A 630 12.75 -6.45 -17.26
C GLN A 630 14.00 -6.51 -18.15
N SER A 631 14.95 -5.58 -17.95
CA SER A 631 16.13 -5.42 -18.82
C SER A 631 17.43 -6.04 -18.27
N GLY A 632 17.41 -6.61 -17.07
CA GLY A 632 18.62 -7.18 -16.44
C GLY A 632 19.77 -6.17 -16.36
N ASP A 633 20.93 -6.56 -16.88
CA ASP A 633 22.17 -5.76 -16.82
C ASP A 633 22.41 -4.92 -18.10
N ALA A 634 21.48 -4.97 -19.07
CA ALA A 634 21.68 -4.33 -20.38
C ALA A 634 21.67 -2.80 -20.34
N ILE A 635 21.10 -2.21 -19.29
CA ILE A 635 21.00 -0.75 -19.14
C ILE A 635 22.05 -0.27 -18.15
N ALA A 636 22.99 0.53 -18.65
CA ALA A 636 24.10 1.08 -17.89
C ALA A 636 23.64 2.14 -16.88
N ARG A 637 22.68 3.00 -17.24
CA ARG A 637 22.10 4.03 -16.35
C ARG A 637 20.67 4.36 -16.76
N THR A 638 19.83 4.71 -15.79
CA THR A 638 18.42 5.02 -15.99
C THR A 638 18.06 6.36 -15.35
N PHE A 639 17.29 7.19 -16.05
CA PHE A 639 16.75 8.47 -15.56
C PHE A 639 15.24 8.46 -15.69
N ILE A 640 14.53 8.68 -14.58
CA ILE A 640 13.07 8.57 -14.51
C ILE A 640 12.49 9.80 -13.82
N ASP A 641 11.54 10.46 -14.48
CA ASP A 641 10.66 11.45 -13.85
C ASP A 641 9.25 10.88 -13.79
N LEU A 642 8.74 10.66 -12.57
CA LEU A 642 7.40 10.10 -12.37
C LEU A 642 6.29 11.15 -12.31
N GLN A 643 6.60 12.45 -12.19
CA GLN A 643 5.60 13.52 -12.00
C GLN A 643 4.46 13.16 -11.01
N GLU A 644 4.83 12.55 -9.89
CA GLU A 644 3.91 12.09 -8.83
C GLU A 644 3.01 10.88 -9.18
N PHE A 645 3.10 10.29 -10.38
CA PHE A 645 2.28 9.16 -10.80
C PHE A 645 2.35 7.97 -9.83
N ARG A 646 1.19 7.40 -9.50
CA ARG A 646 1.03 6.16 -8.73
C ARG A 646 -0.11 5.33 -9.30
N PHE A 647 0.08 4.02 -9.46
CA PHE A 647 -1.01 3.14 -9.90
C PHE A 647 -2.25 3.21 -9.00
N SER A 648 -2.08 3.50 -7.70
CA SER A 648 -3.20 3.67 -6.76
C SER A 648 -4.08 4.90 -7.03
N SER A 649 -3.59 5.88 -7.81
CA SER A 649 -4.38 7.07 -8.16
C SER A 649 -5.40 6.79 -9.25
N LEU A 650 -5.26 5.70 -10.01
CA LEU A 650 -6.12 5.34 -11.13
C LEU A 650 -7.51 4.90 -10.66
N GLU A 651 -8.54 5.40 -11.33
CA GLU A 651 -9.96 5.15 -11.01
C GLU A 651 -10.72 4.46 -12.15
N ARG A 652 -10.07 4.25 -13.29
CA ARG A 652 -10.70 3.74 -14.51
C ARG A 652 -9.96 2.51 -15.01
N GLN A 653 -10.71 1.42 -15.25
CA GLN A 653 -10.16 0.21 -15.87
C GLN A 653 -9.72 0.43 -17.31
N ASP A 654 -10.27 1.43 -18.02
CA ASP A 654 -9.91 1.77 -19.39
C ASP A 654 -8.82 2.86 -19.48
N ASP A 655 -8.22 3.26 -18.36
CA ASP A 655 -7.10 4.20 -18.35
C ASP A 655 -5.87 3.58 -19.08
N PRO A 656 -5.17 4.29 -19.97
CA PRO A 656 -3.97 3.81 -20.68
C PRO A 656 -2.86 3.27 -19.77
N MET A 657 -2.77 3.79 -18.54
CA MET A 657 -1.77 3.42 -17.53
C MET A 657 -2.26 2.31 -16.59
N PHE A 658 -3.48 1.79 -16.80
CA PHE A 658 -4.07 0.76 -15.95
C PHE A 658 -3.37 -0.59 -16.08
N VAL A 659 -2.99 -1.17 -14.94
CA VAL A 659 -2.34 -2.48 -14.84
C VAL A 659 -2.95 -3.25 -13.67
N PRO A 660 -3.81 -4.26 -13.93
CA PRO A 660 -4.30 -5.14 -12.87
C PRO A 660 -3.17 -5.68 -11.99
N GLY A 661 -3.35 -5.66 -10.67
CA GLY A 661 -2.37 -6.14 -9.70
C GLY A 661 -1.20 -5.20 -9.39
N ALA A 662 -1.03 -4.08 -10.10
CA ALA A 662 0.10 -3.18 -9.87
C ALA A 662 0.14 -2.66 -8.43
N VAL A 663 -1.00 -2.33 -7.81
CA VAL A 663 -1.04 -1.87 -6.42
C VAL A 663 -0.71 -3.00 -5.45
N LYS A 664 -1.23 -4.21 -5.67
CA LYS A 664 -0.90 -5.38 -4.84
C LYS A 664 0.61 -5.64 -4.82
N TYR A 665 1.31 -5.47 -5.95
CA TYR A 665 2.76 -5.72 -6.03
C TYR A 665 3.59 -4.43 -6.00
N LEU A 666 3.23 -3.53 -5.08
CA LEU A 666 4.01 -2.35 -4.69
C LEU A 666 4.19 -1.28 -5.79
N GLY A 667 3.44 -1.34 -6.88
CA GLY A 667 3.43 -0.34 -7.93
C GLY A 667 4.83 -0.03 -8.48
N VAL A 668 5.13 1.26 -8.60
CA VAL A 668 6.44 1.72 -9.11
C VAL A 668 7.58 1.39 -8.15
N ASP A 669 7.34 1.36 -6.84
CA ASP A 669 8.32 0.88 -5.84
C ASP A 669 8.74 -0.57 -6.14
N GLY A 670 7.75 -1.44 -6.39
CA GLY A 670 7.98 -2.83 -6.79
C GLY A 670 8.82 -2.93 -8.06
N LEU A 671 8.46 -2.20 -9.11
CA LEU A 671 9.23 -2.19 -10.37
C LEU A 671 10.69 -1.74 -10.19
N LEU A 672 10.90 -0.62 -9.50
CA LEU A 672 12.22 -0.04 -9.31
C LEU A 672 13.10 -0.87 -8.38
N SER A 673 12.51 -1.58 -7.41
CA SER A 673 13.24 -2.52 -6.54
C SER A 673 13.80 -3.75 -7.29
N LEU A 674 13.21 -4.09 -8.45
CA LEU A 674 13.59 -5.25 -9.26
C LEU A 674 14.61 -4.91 -10.35
N CYS A 675 14.93 -3.63 -10.53
CA CYS A 675 15.89 -3.20 -11.54
C CYS A 675 17.29 -3.76 -11.28
N GLY A 676 17.99 -4.12 -12.35
CA GLY A 676 19.36 -4.63 -12.31
C GLY A 676 20.38 -3.60 -11.82
N PRO A 677 21.68 -3.91 -11.84
CA PRO A 677 22.74 -3.20 -11.13
C PRO A 677 23.06 -1.77 -11.61
N GLY A 678 22.71 -1.36 -12.83
CA GLY A 678 23.01 -0.02 -13.34
C GLY A 678 22.31 1.10 -12.54
N PRO A 679 22.95 2.28 -12.31
CA PRO A 679 22.37 3.35 -11.49
C PRO A 679 21.03 3.88 -12.00
N ILE A 680 20.21 4.34 -11.07
CA ILE A 680 18.87 4.87 -11.30
C ILE A 680 18.78 6.25 -10.66
N ASP A 681 18.50 7.25 -11.48
CA ASP A 681 18.23 8.62 -11.09
C ASP A 681 16.72 8.86 -11.19
N VAL A 682 16.06 9.24 -10.09
CA VAL A 682 14.61 9.36 -10.04
C VAL A 682 14.14 10.68 -9.45
N VAL A 683 13.09 11.25 -10.05
CA VAL A 683 12.24 12.30 -9.45
C VAL A 683 10.92 11.65 -9.07
N SER A 684 10.63 11.63 -7.77
CA SER A 684 9.39 11.08 -7.23
C SER A 684 9.17 11.62 -5.81
N PRO A 685 7.92 11.84 -5.38
CA PRO A 685 7.65 12.37 -4.04
C PRO A 685 8.12 11.44 -2.92
N VAL A 686 7.95 10.10 -3.01
CA VAL A 686 8.40 9.08 -2.03
C VAL A 686 8.42 7.66 -2.66
N LEU A 687 9.53 6.89 -2.60
CA LEU A 687 9.66 5.46 -3.04
C LEU A 687 10.54 4.69 -2.03
N PRO A 688 10.06 4.47 -0.81
CA PRO A 688 10.89 4.03 0.31
C PRO A 688 11.31 2.57 0.18
N ILE A 689 10.53 1.76 -0.54
CA ILE A 689 10.82 0.33 -0.72
C ILE A 689 11.88 0.18 -1.81
N ALA A 690 11.73 0.89 -2.93
CA ALA A 690 12.75 0.86 -3.99
C ALA A 690 14.12 1.31 -3.47
N ASP A 691 14.16 2.41 -2.72
CA ASP A 691 15.40 2.92 -2.11
C ASP A 691 16.02 1.92 -1.12
N GLN A 692 15.20 1.32 -0.24
CA GLN A 692 15.67 0.30 0.69
C GLN A 692 16.22 -0.92 -0.03
N VAL A 693 15.47 -1.50 -0.97
CA VAL A 693 15.84 -2.73 -1.68
C VAL A 693 17.11 -2.51 -2.51
N GLN A 694 17.22 -1.37 -3.21
CA GLN A 694 18.40 -1.07 -4.03
C GLN A 694 19.67 -0.82 -3.21
N ARG A 695 19.54 -0.47 -1.92
CA ARG A 695 20.68 -0.37 -0.98
C ARG A 695 21.10 -1.73 -0.43
N ILE A 696 20.28 -2.78 -0.54
CA ILE A 696 20.59 -4.12 -0.05
C ILE A 696 21.49 -4.83 -1.05
N GLY A 697 22.80 -4.74 -0.77
CA GLY A 697 23.82 -5.56 -1.43
C GLY A 697 24.67 -4.85 -2.48
N VAL A 698 24.63 -3.53 -2.56
CA VAL A 698 25.47 -2.74 -3.47
C VAL A 698 25.88 -1.40 -2.87
N ASP A 699 26.94 -0.81 -3.42
CA ASP A 699 27.48 0.50 -3.05
C ASP A 699 26.36 1.56 -3.07
N SER A 700 26.21 2.33 -1.98
CA SER A 700 25.04 3.18 -1.69
C SER A 700 24.78 4.31 -2.69
N ALA A 701 25.60 4.44 -3.74
CA ALA A 701 25.56 5.49 -4.75
C ALA A 701 24.68 5.17 -5.99
N ARG A 702 24.02 4.01 -6.04
CA ARG A 702 23.31 3.52 -7.25
C ARG A 702 21.88 4.03 -7.42
N PHE A 703 21.19 4.43 -6.36
CA PHE A 703 19.84 4.99 -6.43
C PHE A 703 19.88 6.45 -6.00
N GLN A 704 19.63 7.39 -6.92
CA GLN A 704 19.81 8.81 -6.70
C GLN A 704 18.49 9.56 -6.81
N TRP A 705 18.22 10.36 -5.78
CA TRP A 705 17.01 11.15 -5.63
C TRP A 705 17.21 12.59 -6.05
N HIS A 706 16.45 13.02 -7.07
CA HIS A 706 16.41 14.38 -7.57
C HIS A 706 15.17 15.11 -7.04
N ARG A 707 15.29 16.39 -6.68
CA ARG A 707 14.19 17.13 -6.02
C ARG A 707 13.06 17.44 -6.98
N ASN A 708 13.40 17.69 -8.24
CA ASN A 708 12.46 18.07 -9.29
C ASN A 708 13.03 17.70 -10.67
N HIS A 709 12.22 17.94 -11.69
CA HIS A 709 12.55 17.74 -13.09
C HIS A 709 13.88 18.40 -13.49
N ASP A 710 14.12 19.67 -13.10
CA ASP A 710 15.29 20.43 -13.52
C ASP A 710 16.61 19.87 -12.95
N ASP A 711 16.59 19.37 -11.71
CA ASP A 711 17.72 18.67 -11.10
C ASP A 711 18.06 17.39 -11.89
N LEU A 712 17.03 16.62 -12.28
CA LEU A 712 17.21 15.41 -13.09
C LEU A 712 17.77 15.74 -14.47
N MET A 713 17.26 16.78 -15.12
CA MET A 713 17.77 17.26 -16.41
C MET A 713 19.23 17.71 -16.30
N SER A 714 19.62 18.33 -15.18
CA SER A 714 21.01 18.70 -14.89
C SER A 714 21.89 17.46 -14.69
N ALA A 715 21.37 16.41 -14.04
CA ALA A 715 22.08 15.14 -13.88
C ALA A 715 22.28 14.41 -15.22
N ILE A 716 21.28 14.45 -16.11
CA ILE A 716 21.37 13.95 -17.49
C ILE A 716 22.48 14.70 -18.25
N ASP A 717 22.51 16.04 -18.20
CA ASP A 717 23.54 16.87 -18.84
C ASP A 717 24.95 16.52 -18.31
N ALA A 718 25.10 16.43 -16.98
CA ALA A 718 26.37 16.07 -16.36
C ALA A 718 26.86 14.67 -16.77
N ALA A 719 25.95 13.69 -16.83
CA ALA A 719 26.29 12.30 -17.13
C ALA A 719 26.56 12.06 -18.64
N LEU A 720 25.76 12.67 -19.52
CA LEU A 720 25.70 12.31 -20.94
C LEU A 720 26.24 13.40 -21.88
N VAL A 721 26.51 14.62 -21.41
CA VAL A 721 27.05 15.71 -22.25
C VAL A 721 28.46 16.10 -21.80
N ARG A 722 28.68 16.38 -20.51
CA ARG A 722 29.93 16.98 -20.00
C ARG A 722 31.08 15.99 -19.71
N SER A 723 31.00 14.73 -20.14
CA SER A 723 31.95 13.65 -19.79
C SER A 723 33.34 13.73 -20.45
N SER A 724 33.89 14.94 -20.66
CA SER A 724 35.29 15.14 -21.05
C SER A 724 35.88 16.43 -20.46
N SER A 725 36.07 16.48 -19.15
CA SER A 725 37.22 17.15 -18.55
C SER A 725 37.31 16.76 -17.08
N ALA A 726 38.53 16.42 -16.65
CA ALA A 726 39.03 16.19 -15.31
C ALA A 726 38.00 16.07 -14.17
N ALA A 727 38.09 14.95 -13.45
CA ALA A 727 37.70 14.87 -12.06
C ALA A 727 38.42 15.95 -11.24
N THR A 728 37.85 17.15 -11.18
CA THR A 728 38.01 18.05 -10.05
C THR A 728 36.98 17.61 -9.03
N GLY A 729 37.46 17.12 -7.89
CA GLY A 729 36.64 16.58 -6.83
C GLY A 729 35.42 17.46 -6.58
N LEU A 730 34.26 16.79 -6.53
CA LEU A 730 33.12 17.33 -5.79
C LEU A 730 33.68 17.88 -4.48
N PRO A 731 33.40 19.15 -4.11
CA PRO A 731 33.76 19.61 -2.79
C PRO A 731 33.11 18.61 -1.84
N ALA A 732 33.93 17.93 -1.03
CA ALA A 732 33.42 17.23 0.12
C ALA A 732 32.52 18.24 0.82
N GLN A 733 31.21 17.94 0.86
CA GLN A 733 30.26 18.74 1.59
C GLN A 733 30.78 18.69 3.03
N THR A 734 31.45 19.76 3.44
CA THR A 734 31.85 19.95 4.82
C THR A 734 30.57 19.75 5.61
N SER A 735 30.61 18.85 6.60
CA SER A 735 29.48 18.55 7.46
C SER A 735 29.01 19.84 8.14
N SER A 736 28.11 20.57 7.49
CA SER A 736 27.43 21.71 8.08
C SER A 736 26.55 21.17 9.19
N LYS A 737 26.64 21.77 10.38
CA LYS A 737 25.76 21.43 11.49
C LYS A 737 24.29 21.51 11.02
N PRO A 738 23.41 20.60 11.44
CA PRO A 738 22.00 20.62 11.03
C PRO A 738 21.27 21.78 11.67
N ASN A 739 20.24 22.32 11.01
CA ASN A 739 19.29 23.24 11.63
C ASN A 739 18.24 22.45 12.41
N PHE A 740 17.59 23.13 13.35
CA PHE A 740 16.51 22.57 14.15
C PHE A 740 15.27 23.47 14.09
N VAL A 741 14.11 22.87 13.87
CA VAL A 741 12.81 23.52 14.06
C VAL A 741 11.98 22.65 15.00
N VAL A 742 11.71 23.17 16.19
CA VAL A 742 10.94 22.49 17.24
C VAL A 742 9.56 23.14 17.29
N ILE A 743 8.53 22.44 16.84
CA ILE A 743 7.15 22.91 16.81
C ILE A 743 6.39 22.27 17.97
N MET A 744 5.93 23.09 18.91
CA MET A 744 5.10 22.68 20.03
C MET A 744 3.73 23.34 19.96
N VAL A 745 2.69 22.54 20.04
CA VAL A 745 1.28 22.95 20.06
C VAL A 745 0.72 22.90 21.48
N ASP A 746 -0.20 23.80 21.82
CA ASP A 746 -0.81 23.90 23.16
C ASP A 746 -2.14 23.13 23.21
N ASP A 747 -2.33 22.27 24.22
CA ASP A 747 -3.60 21.54 24.47
C ASP A 747 -4.07 20.56 23.39
N MET A 748 -3.18 20.14 22.49
CA MET A 748 -3.52 19.21 21.42
C MET A 748 -3.36 17.76 21.92
N GLY A 749 -4.50 17.12 22.21
CA GLY A 749 -4.51 15.70 22.55
C GLY A 749 -4.09 14.78 21.40
N TYR A 750 -3.98 13.49 21.71
CA TYR A 750 -3.47 12.47 20.79
C TYR A 750 -4.16 12.48 19.42
N ALA A 751 -5.50 12.52 19.38
CA ALA A 751 -6.28 12.57 18.14
C ALA A 751 -6.51 14.01 17.64
N GLY A 752 -5.58 14.93 17.93
CA GLY A 752 -5.65 16.32 17.52
C GLY A 752 -5.52 16.53 16.01
N VAL A 753 -4.80 15.63 15.32
CA VAL A 753 -4.47 15.70 13.89
C VAL A 753 -4.85 14.40 13.19
N SER A 754 -5.14 14.43 11.88
CA SER A 754 -5.73 13.27 11.19
C SER A 754 -4.78 12.07 11.09
N CYS A 755 -3.47 12.28 10.98
CA CYS A 755 -2.48 11.20 11.04
C CYS A 755 -2.34 10.52 12.42
N PHE A 756 -3.02 11.02 13.46
CA PHE A 756 -3.14 10.39 14.78
C PHE A 756 -4.60 10.05 15.16
N GLY A 757 -5.49 9.99 14.16
CA GLY A 757 -6.85 9.47 14.35
C GLY A 757 -7.94 10.51 14.58
N ASN A 758 -7.71 11.80 14.27
CA ASN A 758 -8.78 12.81 14.30
C ASN A 758 -9.94 12.38 13.36
N PRO A 759 -11.16 12.13 13.88
CA PRO A 759 -12.28 11.64 13.09
C PRO A 759 -13.06 12.77 12.39
N SER A 760 -12.80 14.04 12.74
CA SER A 760 -13.65 15.18 12.39
C SER A 760 -13.20 15.95 11.16
N PHE A 761 -11.88 16.08 10.93
CA PHE A 761 -11.33 16.80 9.77
C PHE A 761 -9.90 16.33 9.45
N LYS A 762 -9.39 16.75 8.28
CA LYS A 762 -8.01 16.47 7.84
C LYS A 762 -7.07 17.64 8.10
N THR A 763 -5.82 17.32 8.42
CA THR A 763 -4.67 18.22 8.59
C THR A 763 -3.63 17.88 7.52
N PRO A 764 -3.85 18.27 6.25
CA PRO A 764 -3.09 17.77 5.12
C PRO A 764 -1.59 18.06 5.18
N GLN A 765 -1.17 19.19 5.75
CA GLN A 765 0.26 19.55 5.80
C GLN A 765 1.01 18.80 6.90
N ILE A 766 0.38 18.63 8.06
CA ILE A 766 0.93 17.81 9.16
C ILE A 766 0.91 16.33 8.76
N ASP A 767 -0.14 15.86 8.08
CA ASP A 767 -0.20 14.50 7.52
C ASP A 767 0.91 14.28 6.49
N ARG A 768 1.23 15.30 5.68
CA ARG A 768 2.36 15.28 4.75
C ARG A 768 3.70 15.24 5.48
N LEU A 769 3.87 16.05 6.54
CA LEU A 769 5.08 16.03 7.38
C LEU A 769 5.31 14.62 7.97
N ALA A 770 4.24 13.97 8.44
CA ALA A 770 4.27 12.58 8.93
C ALA A 770 4.61 11.58 7.82
N ALA A 771 3.99 11.69 6.64
CA ALA A 771 4.22 10.80 5.52
C ALA A 771 5.65 10.90 4.95
N GLU A 772 6.26 12.08 5.03
CA GLU A 772 7.64 12.30 4.61
C GLU A 772 8.67 12.08 5.74
N GLY A 773 8.21 11.89 6.98
CA GLY A 773 9.03 11.72 8.18
C GLY A 773 8.72 10.42 8.95
N MET A 774 8.80 10.48 10.27
CA MET A 774 8.49 9.41 11.20
C MET A 774 7.40 9.86 12.18
N ARG A 775 6.40 9.00 12.42
CA ARG A 775 5.45 9.16 13.54
C ARG A 775 5.91 8.37 14.75
N MET A 776 5.90 8.97 15.95
CA MET A 776 6.05 8.22 17.19
C MET A 776 4.69 8.06 17.86
N THR A 777 4.20 6.83 17.96
CA THR A 777 2.86 6.51 18.49
C THR A 777 2.83 6.33 20.01
N ASP A 778 3.98 6.46 20.66
CA ASP A 778 4.12 6.34 22.11
C ASP A 778 5.02 7.44 22.69
N PHE A 779 4.75 8.68 22.26
CA PHE A 779 5.42 9.87 22.74
C PHE A 779 4.60 10.59 23.81
N HIS A 780 5.28 11.07 24.85
CA HIS A 780 4.66 11.66 26.03
C HIS A 780 5.21 13.06 26.34
N SER A 781 4.35 13.98 26.77
CA SER A 781 4.76 15.20 27.46
C SER A 781 5.33 14.87 28.84
N SER A 782 6.33 15.63 29.31
CA SER A 782 6.91 15.40 30.64
C SER A 782 6.02 15.89 31.78
N GLY A 783 5.18 16.89 31.51
CA GLY A 783 4.12 17.35 32.39
C GLY A 783 2.74 16.98 31.86
N THR A 784 1.71 17.23 32.66
CA THR A 784 0.30 17.09 32.26
C THR A 784 -0.35 18.44 31.91
N VAL A 785 0.43 19.52 31.99
CA VAL A 785 0.03 20.92 31.75
C VAL A 785 1.25 21.72 31.25
N CYS A 786 0.98 22.90 30.70
CA CYS A 786 1.90 23.67 29.87
C CYS A 786 3.21 24.16 30.52
N SER A 787 3.21 24.99 31.58
CA SER A 787 4.47 25.54 32.15
C SER A 787 5.45 24.44 32.59
N PRO A 788 5.00 23.41 33.32
CA PRO A 788 5.75 22.17 33.59
C PRO A 788 6.40 21.55 32.35
N THR A 789 5.63 21.19 31.32
CA THR A 789 6.21 20.52 30.13
C THR A 789 7.23 21.39 29.41
N ARG A 790 6.99 22.70 29.32
CA ARG A 790 7.89 23.65 28.65
C ARG A 790 9.20 23.82 29.41
N ALA A 791 9.17 23.81 30.75
CA ALA A 791 10.38 23.78 31.57
C ALA A 791 11.19 22.50 31.26
N GLY A 792 10.51 21.35 31.17
CA GLY A 792 11.16 20.08 30.86
C GLY A 792 11.71 19.98 29.44
N LEU A 793 11.01 20.54 28.44
CA LEU A 793 11.52 20.66 27.08
C LEU A 793 12.82 21.48 27.04
N LEU A 794 12.79 22.66 27.66
CA LEU A 794 13.90 23.61 27.60
C LEU A 794 15.15 23.06 28.28
N THR A 795 15.00 22.35 29.40
CA THR A 795 16.11 21.91 30.25
C THR A 795 16.51 20.44 30.09
N GLY A 796 15.69 19.63 29.41
CA GLY A 796 15.89 18.18 29.31
C GLY A 796 15.78 17.45 30.67
N ARG A 797 15.17 18.10 31.65
CA ARG A 797 15.04 17.65 33.05
C ARG A 797 13.59 17.61 33.46
N TYR A 798 13.23 16.73 34.38
CA TYR A 798 11.91 16.77 35.00
C TYR A 798 11.67 18.14 35.62
N GLN A 799 10.52 18.75 35.31
CA GLN A 799 10.17 20.11 35.70
C GLN A 799 10.18 20.36 37.23
N GLN A 800 10.02 19.30 38.02
CA GLN A 800 10.20 19.29 39.47
C GLN A 800 11.60 19.79 39.84
N ARG A 801 12.62 19.36 39.08
CA ARG A 801 14.00 19.79 39.28
C ARG A 801 14.24 21.25 38.92
N SER A 802 13.40 21.86 38.08
CA SER A 802 13.43 23.30 37.80
C SER A 802 12.58 24.11 38.79
N GLY A 803 11.87 23.45 39.71
CA GLY A 803 10.95 24.06 40.67
C GLY A 803 9.61 24.52 40.06
N ILE A 804 9.29 24.11 38.82
CA ILE A 804 8.09 24.52 38.06
C ILE A 804 7.15 23.32 37.94
N GLU A 805 6.52 22.94 39.04
CA GLU A 805 5.63 21.75 39.09
C GLU A 805 4.18 22.04 38.74
N ALA A 806 3.76 23.29 38.94
CA ALA A 806 2.42 23.77 38.64
C ALA A 806 2.47 24.85 37.56
N VAL A 807 1.29 25.26 37.08
CA VAL A 807 1.18 26.36 36.13
C VAL A 807 1.61 27.66 36.82
N ILE A 808 2.48 28.43 36.17
CA ILE A 808 2.83 29.78 36.63
C ILE A 808 1.56 30.62 36.57
N HIS A 809 1.07 31.02 37.74
CA HIS A 809 -0.29 31.53 37.87
C HIS A 809 -0.37 32.99 37.41
N PRO A 810 -1.44 33.43 36.71
CA PRO A 810 -1.53 34.82 36.25
C PRO A 810 -1.90 35.83 37.33
N VAL A 811 -2.50 35.38 38.45
CA VAL A 811 -2.93 36.26 39.54
C VAL A 811 -1.78 36.49 40.52
N ALA A 812 -1.46 37.76 40.77
CA ALA A 812 -0.27 38.21 41.48
C ALA A 812 -0.12 37.75 42.95
N ASP A 813 -1.23 37.42 43.62
CA ASP A 813 -1.26 36.96 45.01
C ASP A 813 -1.11 35.44 45.16
N HIS A 814 -1.18 34.69 44.05
CA HIS A 814 -1.02 33.25 44.07
C HIS A 814 0.45 32.85 44.27
N PRO A 815 0.75 31.82 45.10
CA PRO A 815 2.13 31.40 45.37
C PRO A 815 2.97 31.09 44.11
N GLU A 816 2.37 30.41 43.13
CA GLU A 816 3.03 30.05 41.86
C GLU A 816 3.25 31.23 40.89
N HIS A 817 2.73 32.44 41.15
CA HIS A 817 2.89 33.58 40.22
C HIS A 817 4.33 34.10 40.12
N ARG A 818 5.08 33.99 41.22
CA ARG A 818 6.44 34.55 41.32
C ARG A 818 7.52 33.60 40.79
N LYS A 819 7.15 32.34 40.52
CA LYS A 819 8.06 31.33 39.97
C LYS A 819 8.35 31.59 38.48
N GLY A 820 9.49 31.10 38.03
CA GLY A 820 9.93 31.20 36.64
C GLY A 820 11.22 30.40 36.42
N LEU A 821 11.66 30.28 35.18
CA LEU A 821 12.89 29.56 34.86
C LEU A 821 14.10 30.36 35.36
N ASN A 822 14.84 29.82 36.31
CA ASN A 822 15.99 30.50 36.91
C ASN A 822 17.22 30.41 36.00
N LEU A 823 18.13 31.38 36.06
CA LEU A 823 19.41 31.35 35.34
C LEU A 823 20.35 30.22 35.78
N SER A 824 20.07 29.55 36.90
CA SER A 824 20.78 28.33 37.31
C SER A 824 20.40 27.08 36.51
N GLU A 825 19.31 27.13 35.74
CA GLU A 825 18.95 26.10 34.77
C GLU A 825 19.59 26.41 33.42
N THR A 826 20.07 25.37 32.74
CA THR A 826 20.65 25.48 31.40
C THR A 826 19.67 24.97 30.35
N THR A 827 19.36 25.78 29.35
CA THR A 827 18.45 25.41 28.27
C THR A 827 19.16 24.81 27.05
N PHE A 828 18.40 24.12 26.18
CA PHE A 828 18.90 23.70 24.87
C PHE A 828 19.35 24.89 24.03
N ALA A 829 18.68 26.04 24.14
CA ALA A 829 19.01 27.24 23.37
C ALA A 829 20.37 27.82 23.78
N GLU A 830 20.65 27.95 25.08
CA GLU A 830 21.97 28.38 25.58
C GLU A 830 23.09 27.46 25.12
N THR A 831 22.83 26.14 25.21
CA THR A 831 23.83 25.14 24.82
C THR A 831 24.11 25.16 23.32
N LEU A 832 23.06 25.28 22.49
CA LEU A 832 23.19 25.38 21.03
C LEU A 832 23.82 26.71 20.60
N LYS A 833 23.47 27.83 21.24
CA LYS A 833 24.10 29.13 21.01
C LYS A 833 25.60 29.09 21.30
N ASN A 834 26.00 28.47 22.41
CA ASN A 834 27.41 28.23 22.70
C ASN A 834 28.09 27.32 21.68
N ALA A 835 27.33 26.46 21.00
CA ALA A 835 27.77 25.67 19.86
C ALA A 835 27.75 26.42 18.51
N GLY A 836 27.42 27.71 18.49
CA GLY A 836 27.45 28.57 17.31
C GLY A 836 26.17 28.61 16.48
N TYR A 837 25.03 28.23 17.05
CA TYR A 837 23.71 28.38 16.43
C TYR A 837 23.15 29.78 16.64
N THR A 838 22.42 30.32 15.65
CA THR A 838 21.43 31.38 15.92
C THR A 838 20.17 30.73 16.50
N THR A 839 19.60 31.31 17.55
CA THR A 839 18.47 30.72 18.27
C THR A 839 17.27 31.67 18.31
N GLY A 840 16.08 31.15 18.05
CA GLY A 840 14.84 31.92 18.03
C GLY A 840 13.71 31.20 18.72
N ILE A 841 12.83 31.95 19.38
CA ILE A 841 11.54 31.47 19.90
C ILE A 841 10.42 32.37 19.40
N VAL A 842 9.37 31.74 18.87
CA VAL A 842 8.19 32.45 18.36
C VAL A 842 6.94 31.88 19.03
N GLY A 843 6.18 32.74 19.72
CA GLY A 843 4.93 32.41 20.40
C GLY A 843 5.04 32.33 21.92
N LYS A 844 4.47 31.27 22.51
CA LYS A 844 4.29 31.14 23.97
C LYS A 844 5.59 30.85 24.70
N TRP A 845 5.91 31.65 25.72
CA TRP A 845 7.03 31.37 26.64
C TRP A 845 6.58 30.57 27.87
N HIS A 846 5.75 31.18 28.71
CA HIS A 846 5.14 30.57 29.90
C HIS A 846 6.13 30.00 30.94
N GLN A 847 7.30 30.63 31.06
CA GLN A 847 8.34 30.29 32.06
C GLN A 847 8.65 31.46 33.01
N GLY A 848 7.66 32.28 33.30
CA GLY A 848 7.77 33.39 34.24
C GLY A 848 7.56 34.74 33.57
N TYR A 849 7.20 35.72 34.41
CA TYR A 849 6.96 37.08 33.96
C TYR A 849 8.19 37.97 34.17
N PRO A 850 8.64 38.74 33.16
CA PRO A 850 9.84 39.56 33.27
C PRO A 850 9.70 40.71 34.30
N HIS A 851 8.46 41.09 34.64
CA HIS A 851 8.22 42.07 35.71
C HIS A 851 8.41 41.50 37.12
N ASN A 852 8.41 40.16 37.29
CA ASN A 852 8.73 39.50 38.55
C ASN A 852 10.24 39.30 38.71
N SER A 853 10.94 38.93 37.62
CA SER A 853 12.40 38.97 37.50
C SER A 853 12.78 39.09 36.04
N ASP A 854 13.74 39.97 35.68
CA ASP A 854 14.25 40.06 34.31
C ASP A 854 14.87 38.72 33.88
N ASP A 855 15.44 37.96 34.82
CA ASP A 855 16.02 36.63 34.61
C ASP A 855 15.12 35.72 33.77
N TYR A 856 13.80 35.77 33.99
CA TYR A 856 12.81 34.90 33.34
C TYR A 856 12.58 35.20 31.85
N HIS A 857 13.19 36.25 31.29
CA HIS A 857 12.97 36.62 29.89
C HIS A 857 13.64 35.61 28.92
N PRO A 858 13.00 35.18 27.81
CA PRO A 858 13.56 34.17 26.89
C PRO A 858 14.98 34.50 26.40
N GLN A 859 15.26 35.77 26.12
CA GLN A 859 16.59 36.21 25.67
C GLN A 859 17.70 36.09 26.74
N ASN A 860 17.34 35.93 28.01
CA ASN A 860 18.30 35.60 29.07
C ASN A 860 18.54 34.08 29.17
N HIS A 861 17.73 33.26 28.49
CA HIS A 861 17.85 31.80 28.37
C HIS A 861 18.27 31.37 26.96
N GLY A 862 19.25 32.08 26.40
CA GLY A 862 19.95 31.67 25.20
C GLY A 862 19.32 32.07 23.87
N PHE A 863 18.02 32.40 23.81
CA PHE A 863 17.38 32.81 22.56
C PHE A 863 17.88 34.18 22.07
N ASP A 864 18.33 34.28 20.82
CA ASP A 864 18.74 35.56 20.20
C ASP A 864 17.51 36.40 19.83
N GLU A 865 16.48 35.75 19.30
CA GLU A 865 15.24 36.40 18.84
C GLU A 865 14.01 35.87 19.60
N PHE A 866 13.11 36.78 19.97
CA PHE A 866 11.83 36.48 20.60
C PHE A 866 10.71 37.28 19.95
N PHE A 867 9.69 36.61 19.45
CA PHE A 867 8.44 37.22 19.00
C PHE A 867 7.28 36.47 19.62
N GLY A 868 6.58 37.04 20.60
CA GLY A 868 5.54 36.29 21.29
C GLY A 868 5.11 36.88 22.62
N TYR A 869 4.82 36.02 23.59
CA TYR A 869 4.18 36.43 24.85
C TYR A 869 4.62 35.59 26.05
N HIS A 870 4.53 36.15 27.25
CA HIS A 870 5.02 35.53 28.49
C HIS A 870 3.97 34.72 29.24
N SER A 871 2.71 35.13 29.15
CA SER A 871 1.57 34.56 29.86
C SER A 871 1.22 33.13 29.43
N GLY A 872 0.29 32.50 30.16
CA GLY A 872 -0.17 31.15 29.87
C GLY A 872 -1.05 31.07 28.63
N ASN A 873 -1.70 32.16 28.26
CA ASN A 873 -2.49 32.31 27.04
C ASN A 873 -2.82 33.79 26.83
N ILE A 874 -3.00 34.17 25.57
CA ILE A 874 -3.46 35.50 25.15
C ILE A 874 -4.74 35.38 24.33
N ASP A 875 -5.51 36.47 24.27
CA ASP A 875 -6.50 36.65 23.21
C ASP A 875 -5.80 36.65 21.85
N PHE A 876 -6.35 35.94 20.87
CA PHE A 876 -5.71 35.75 19.57
C PHE A 876 -5.76 37.02 18.70
N VAL A 877 -6.51 38.06 19.11
CA VAL A 877 -6.71 39.29 18.34
C VAL A 877 -6.22 40.51 19.12
N SER A 878 -6.59 40.65 20.40
CA SER A 878 -6.15 41.79 21.21
C SER A 878 -4.79 41.57 21.89
N HIS A 879 -4.27 40.33 21.85
CA HIS A 879 -3.05 39.91 22.53
C HIS A 879 -3.02 40.17 24.04
N VAL A 880 -4.19 40.26 24.68
CA VAL A 880 -4.30 40.41 26.13
C VAL A 880 -4.17 39.04 26.81
N GLY A 881 -3.19 38.94 27.71
CA GLY A 881 -2.88 37.75 28.50
C GLY A 881 -3.90 37.44 29.59
N ASP A 882 -3.78 36.26 30.21
CA ASP A 882 -4.65 35.81 31.32
C ASP A 882 -4.47 36.59 32.63
N HIS A 883 -3.43 37.42 32.72
CA HIS A 883 -3.28 38.47 33.73
C HIS A 883 -4.03 39.77 33.39
N ASN A 884 -4.87 39.78 32.34
CA ASN A 884 -5.65 40.93 31.85
C ASN A 884 -4.80 42.18 31.51
N LYS A 885 -3.62 41.98 30.93
CA LYS A 885 -2.82 43.06 30.32
C LYS A 885 -2.40 42.63 28.91
N HIS A 886 -2.15 43.58 28.02
CA HIS A 886 -1.50 43.28 26.75
C HIS A 886 -0.17 42.54 27.00
N ASP A 887 0.14 41.57 26.14
CA ASP A 887 1.28 40.67 26.29
C ASP A 887 1.71 40.17 24.90
N TRP A 888 2.24 41.07 24.07
CA TRP A 888 2.89 40.71 22.80
C TRP A 888 4.18 41.51 22.67
N TRP A 889 5.28 40.82 22.35
CA TRP A 889 6.63 41.35 22.50
C TRP A 889 7.48 41.04 21.28
N HIS A 890 8.29 42.02 20.89
CA HIS A 890 9.40 41.87 19.93
C HIS A 890 10.70 42.08 20.71
N GLY A 891 11.40 40.99 21.01
CA GLY A 891 12.50 40.99 21.98
C GLY A 891 12.04 41.43 23.36
N LYS A 892 12.77 42.35 24.00
CA LYS A 892 12.41 42.95 25.30
C LYS A 892 11.40 44.12 25.22
N THR A 893 10.83 44.40 24.04
CA THR A 893 9.90 45.51 23.85
C THR A 893 8.48 45.00 23.65
N GLU A 894 7.56 45.44 24.50
CA GLU A 894 6.14 45.18 24.32
C GLU A 894 5.63 45.96 23.10
N THR A 895 5.04 45.26 22.14
CA THR A 895 4.64 45.81 20.83
C THR A 895 3.18 45.54 20.57
N HIS A 896 2.40 46.60 20.38
CA HIS A 896 1.01 46.49 19.93
C HIS A 896 0.98 46.21 18.43
N GLU A 897 0.73 44.97 18.07
CA GLU A 897 0.66 44.50 16.69
C GLU A 897 -0.73 43.96 16.37
N GLU A 898 -1.27 44.33 15.21
CA GLU A 898 -2.52 43.78 14.71
C GLU A 898 -2.28 42.44 13.99
N GLY A 899 -3.14 41.46 14.25
CA GLY A 899 -3.12 40.19 13.55
C GLY A 899 -3.75 39.07 14.36
N TYR A 900 -4.04 37.96 13.70
CA TYR A 900 -4.39 36.72 14.41
C TYR A 900 -3.10 36.07 14.90
N ALA A 901 -2.98 35.83 16.21
CA ALA A 901 -1.73 35.40 16.85
C ALA A 901 -1.08 34.17 16.18
N THR A 902 -1.86 33.16 15.75
CA THR A 902 -1.31 31.99 15.04
C THR A 902 -0.68 32.37 13.71
N ASP A 903 -1.25 33.33 12.99
CA ASP A 903 -0.71 33.82 11.71
C ASP A 903 0.56 34.64 11.91
N LEU A 904 0.63 35.42 12.99
CA LEU A 904 1.84 36.14 13.38
C LEU A 904 2.95 35.16 13.74
N ILE A 905 2.66 34.12 14.52
CA ILE A 905 3.62 33.05 14.86
C ILE A 905 4.13 32.37 13.58
N ASN A 906 3.23 32.01 12.67
CA ASN A 906 3.60 31.41 11.39
C ASN A 906 4.52 32.34 10.60
N ARG A 907 4.15 33.61 10.44
CA ARG A 907 4.95 34.59 9.69
C ARG A 907 6.35 34.75 10.29
N TYR A 908 6.46 35.02 11.60
CA TYR A 908 7.75 35.21 12.25
C TYR A 908 8.63 33.96 12.25
N SER A 909 8.02 32.77 12.22
CA SER A 909 8.76 31.51 12.04
C SER A 909 9.41 31.42 10.66
N ILE A 910 8.68 31.82 9.60
CA ILE A 910 9.24 31.88 8.23
C ILE A 910 10.33 32.95 8.15
N ASP A 911 10.06 34.16 8.67
CA ASP A 911 11.00 35.27 8.65
C ASP A 911 12.34 34.89 9.31
N PHE A 912 12.29 34.21 10.46
CA PHE A 912 13.50 33.73 11.16
C PHE A 912 14.31 32.75 10.30
N ILE A 913 13.65 31.77 9.66
CA ILE A 913 14.30 30.77 8.81
C ILE A 913 14.97 31.47 7.61
N GLU A 914 14.25 32.38 6.94
CA GLU A 914 14.76 33.10 5.77
C GLU A 914 15.98 33.96 6.11
N GLN A 915 15.95 34.67 7.24
CA GLN A 915 17.03 35.53 7.70
C GLN A 915 18.28 34.74 8.13
N ASN A 916 18.09 33.51 8.61
CA ASN A 916 19.18 32.67 9.13
C ASN A 916 19.64 31.56 8.18
N ARG A 917 19.14 31.54 6.93
CA ARG A 917 19.44 30.48 5.94
C ARG A 917 20.92 30.15 5.71
N ASP A 918 21.80 31.12 5.95
CA ASP A 918 23.25 31.01 5.69
C ASP A 918 24.06 30.55 6.93
N LYS A 919 23.39 30.25 8.06
CA LYS A 919 24.01 29.82 9.33
C LYS A 919 23.20 28.69 9.96
N PRO A 920 23.81 27.81 10.79
CA PRO A 920 23.04 26.85 11.56
C PRO A 920 22.11 27.57 12.53
N PHE A 921 20.84 27.19 12.57
CA PHE A 921 19.85 27.80 13.46
C PHE A 921 19.01 26.78 14.24
N CYS A 922 18.46 27.22 15.37
CA CYS A 922 17.47 26.49 16.14
C CYS A 922 16.26 27.40 16.39
N LEU A 923 15.12 27.04 15.83
CA LEU A 923 13.87 27.76 15.99
C LEU A 923 12.89 26.94 16.85
N TYR A 924 12.42 27.53 17.94
CA TYR A 924 11.33 26.98 18.74
C TYR A 924 10.01 27.69 18.40
N VAL A 925 9.18 27.03 17.60
CA VAL A 925 7.84 27.50 17.22
C VAL A 925 6.85 27.02 18.27
N SER A 926 6.42 27.94 19.11
CA SER A 926 5.65 27.66 20.32
C SER A 926 4.22 28.18 20.16
N HIS A 927 3.37 27.39 19.51
CA HIS A 927 1.99 27.79 19.23
C HIS A 927 1.17 27.97 20.50
N LEU A 928 0.25 28.94 20.45
CA LEU A 928 -0.82 29.14 21.43
C LEU A 928 -2.09 28.32 21.13
N ALA A 929 -2.33 28.01 19.87
CA ALA A 929 -3.44 27.16 19.47
C ALA A 929 -3.13 25.72 19.91
N ILE A 930 -4.10 24.94 20.37
CA ILE A 930 -5.56 25.19 20.40
C ILE A 930 -6.06 25.64 21.79
N HIS A 931 -5.23 26.30 22.60
CA HIS A 931 -5.61 26.75 23.94
C HIS A 931 -6.72 27.81 23.92
N ASN A 932 -7.41 27.98 25.05
CA ASN A 932 -8.36 29.08 25.24
C ASN A 932 -7.64 30.46 25.34
N PRO A 933 -8.31 31.59 25.04
CA PRO A 933 -9.67 31.74 24.54
C PRO A 933 -9.90 31.08 23.19
N VAL A 934 -11.04 30.38 23.02
CA VAL A 934 -11.40 29.76 21.74
C VAL A 934 -11.74 30.86 20.71
N GLN A 935 -10.80 31.10 19.80
CA GLN A 935 -10.90 32.09 18.72
C GLN A 935 -10.32 31.53 17.42
N VAL A 936 -11.08 31.64 16.33
CA VAL A 936 -10.62 31.39 14.95
C VAL A 936 -10.48 32.71 14.21
N ARG A 937 -9.86 32.71 13.02
CA ARG A 937 -9.76 33.91 12.16
C ARG A 937 -11.14 34.59 12.01
N GLY A 938 -11.20 35.89 12.29
CA GLY A 938 -12.42 36.70 12.18
C GLY A 938 -13.34 36.67 13.40
N ASP A 939 -13.03 35.92 14.46
CA ASP A 939 -13.76 36.02 15.72
C ASP A 939 -13.56 37.39 16.40
N PRO A 940 -14.55 37.87 17.19
CA PRO A 940 -14.37 39.08 17.98
C PRO A 940 -13.37 38.86 19.11
N VAL A 941 -12.83 39.97 19.63
CA VAL A 941 -12.04 40.00 20.86
C VAL A 941 -12.83 39.37 22.02
N ARG A 942 -12.19 38.44 22.73
CA ARG A 942 -12.74 37.71 23.88
C ARG A 942 -12.12 38.14 25.21
N ARG A 943 -10.99 38.83 25.21
CA ARG A 943 -10.37 39.41 26.41
C ARG A 943 -9.84 40.80 26.13
N THR A 944 -10.12 41.74 27.02
CA THR A 944 -9.55 43.09 27.04
C THR A 944 -9.04 43.41 28.43
N GLU A 945 -8.18 44.42 28.57
CA GLU A 945 -7.67 44.85 29.88
C GLU A 945 -8.78 45.34 30.81
N SER A 946 -9.81 45.99 30.25
CA SER A 946 -10.90 46.61 31.01
C SER A 946 -12.06 45.66 31.34
N GLU A 947 -12.39 44.73 30.46
CA GLU A 947 -13.56 43.85 30.59
C GLU A 947 -13.20 42.41 31.00
N GLY A 948 -11.92 42.05 30.98
CA GLY A 948 -11.46 40.69 31.28
C GLY A 948 -11.97 39.65 30.27
N TRP A 949 -11.94 38.37 30.65
CA TRP A 949 -12.23 37.25 29.74
C TRP A 949 -13.73 36.94 29.61
N LYS A 950 -14.24 37.02 28.38
CA LYS A 950 -15.57 36.54 27.97
C LYS A 950 -15.46 35.14 27.37
N ARG A 951 -15.57 34.11 28.23
CA ARG A 951 -15.47 32.70 27.83
C ARG A 951 -16.49 32.32 26.74
N TRP A 952 -16.00 31.78 25.63
CA TRP A 952 -16.85 31.13 24.63
C TRP A 952 -17.48 29.86 25.21
N LYS A 953 -18.75 29.64 24.89
CA LYS A 953 -19.49 28.43 25.24
C LYS A 953 -20.09 27.87 23.95
N PRO A 954 -19.79 26.62 23.57
CA PRO A 954 -20.39 26.02 22.39
C PRO A 954 -21.90 25.91 22.56
N LYS A 955 -22.65 26.18 21.49
CA LYS A 955 -24.10 25.95 21.43
C LYS A 955 -24.43 24.53 20.97
N SER A 956 -23.47 23.84 20.35
CA SER A 956 -23.58 22.45 19.89
C SER A 956 -22.19 21.83 19.70
N ASP A 957 -22.15 20.49 19.60
CA ASP A 957 -20.91 19.77 19.27
C ASP A 957 -20.41 20.10 17.86
N ALA A 958 -21.32 20.40 16.92
CA ALA A 958 -20.96 20.84 15.58
C ALA A 958 -20.21 22.18 15.60
N GLU A 959 -20.66 23.16 16.41
CA GLU A 959 -19.92 24.43 16.60
C GLU A 959 -18.55 24.17 17.24
N ARG A 960 -18.49 23.23 18.20
CA ARG A 960 -17.23 22.85 18.84
C ARG A 960 -16.22 22.25 17.86
N ILE A 961 -16.67 21.38 16.96
CA ILE A 961 -15.86 20.79 15.89
C ILE A 961 -15.45 21.86 14.87
N GLU A 962 -16.35 22.77 14.49
CA GLU A 962 -16.05 23.87 13.58
C GLU A 962 -14.96 24.79 14.15
N LYS A 963 -15.09 25.17 15.43
CA LYS A 963 -14.06 25.95 16.13
C LYS A 963 -12.75 25.19 16.25
N PHE A 964 -12.80 23.89 16.55
CA PHE A 964 -11.61 23.03 16.60
C PHE A 964 -10.89 22.98 15.25
N ARG A 965 -11.64 22.80 14.15
CA ARG A 965 -11.11 22.84 12.78
C ARG A 965 -10.49 24.20 12.47
N GLY A 966 -11.21 25.29 12.76
CA GLY A 966 -10.78 26.65 12.44
C GLY A 966 -9.57 27.15 13.23
N ILE A 967 -9.29 26.59 14.41
CA ILE A 967 -8.09 26.90 15.20
C ILE A 967 -6.91 25.99 14.86
N THR A 968 -7.17 24.75 14.40
CA THR A 968 -6.13 23.77 14.06
C THR A 968 -5.56 23.97 12.65
N LEU A 969 -6.41 24.25 11.65
CA LEU A 969 -5.95 24.40 10.26
C LEU A 969 -4.94 25.55 10.05
N PRO A 970 -5.00 26.69 10.76
CA PRO A 970 -3.92 27.68 10.69
C PRO A 970 -2.55 27.17 11.18
N ILE A 971 -2.50 26.21 12.13
CA ILE A 971 -1.25 25.54 12.51
C ILE A 971 -0.79 24.63 11.35
N ASP A 972 -1.71 23.85 10.78
CA ASP A 972 -1.42 22.98 9.63
C ASP A 972 -0.83 23.78 8.45
N GLU A 973 -1.47 24.90 8.09
CA GLU A 973 -0.97 25.85 7.09
C GLU A 973 0.45 26.35 7.44
N GLY A 974 0.71 26.69 8.71
CA GLY A 974 2.01 27.11 9.20
C GLY A 974 3.11 26.07 9.05
N VAL A 975 2.81 24.82 9.44
CA VAL A 975 3.70 23.66 9.26
C VAL A 975 4.02 23.45 7.79
N GLY A 976 3.01 23.52 6.92
CA GLY A 976 3.18 23.44 5.46
C GLY A 976 4.13 24.51 4.93
N ARG A 977 3.91 25.77 5.35
CA ARG A 977 4.78 26.90 4.95
C ARG A 977 6.20 26.75 5.46
N ILE A 978 6.41 26.33 6.71
CA ILE A 978 7.76 26.08 7.26
C ILE A 978 8.49 25.04 6.41
N ARG A 979 7.82 23.91 6.15
CA ARG A 979 8.35 22.84 5.29
C ARG A 979 8.68 23.37 3.89
N GLU A 980 7.75 24.08 3.26
CA GLU A 980 7.93 24.66 1.92
C GLU A 980 9.11 25.64 1.88
N THR A 981 9.23 26.54 2.84
CA THR A 981 10.35 27.48 2.95
C THR A 981 11.68 26.74 3.10
N LEU A 982 11.75 25.71 3.94
CA LEU A 982 12.97 24.90 4.08
C LEU A 982 13.36 24.22 2.76
N VAL A 983 12.39 23.71 2.01
CA VAL A 983 12.62 23.11 0.67
C VAL A 983 13.07 24.16 -0.34
N GLN A 984 12.38 25.31 -0.41
CA GLN A 984 12.68 26.41 -1.34
C GLN A 984 14.09 26.97 -1.12
N LEU A 985 14.52 27.06 0.14
CA LEU A 985 15.86 27.52 0.51
C LEU A 985 16.93 26.42 0.40
N GLY A 986 16.56 25.17 0.10
CA GLY A 986 17.46 24.03 0.03
C GLY A 986 18.05 23.60 1.39
N LEU A 987 17.33 23.89 2.48
CA LEU A 987 17.73 23.60 3.86
C LEU A 987 17.11 22.31 4.41
N ASP A 988 16.09 21.76 3.74
CA ASP A 988 15.33 20.58 4.13
C ASP A 988 16.21 19.36 4.49
N ARG A 989 17.18 19.02 3.63
CA ARG A 989 18.09 17.88 3.88
C ARG A 989 19.07 18.09 5.03
N ASN A 990 19.20 19.32 5.53
CA ASN A 990 20.04 19.67 6.67
C ASN A 990 19.22 20.26 7.83
N THR A 991 17.92 19.95 7.93
CA THR A 991 17.05 20.48 8.99
C THR A 991 16.21 19.37 9.60
N LEU A 992 16.28 19.20 10.91
CA LEU A 992 15.35 18.38 11.67
C LEU A 992 14.15 19.23 12.11
N VAL A 993 12.96 18.83 11.69
CA VAL A 993 11.68 19.40 12.15
C VAL A 993 11.01 18.42 13.10
N LEU A 994 10.68 18.88 14.32
CA LEU A 994 9.90 18.13 15.29
C LEU A 994 8.53 18.78 15.46
N PHE A 995 7.46 18.01 15.53
CA PHE A 995 6.10 18.49 15.81
C PHE A 995 5.48 17.65 16.93
N PHE A 996 5.05 18.29 18.02
CA PHE A 996 4.37 17.62 19.14
C PHE A 996 3.56 18.61 20.00
N SER A 997 2.86 18.13 21.02
CA SER A 997 2.09 18.97 21.96
C SER A 997 2.66 18.99 23.38
N ASP A 998 2.34 20.03 24.15
CA ASP A 998 2.80 20.20 25.53
C ASP A 998 2.00 19.40 26.57
N ASN A 999 0.78 18.98 26.25
CA ASN A 999 -0.04 18.10 27.10
C ASN A 999 -1.24 17.54 26.33
N GLY A 1000 -1.97 16.64 26.99
CA GLY A 1000 -3.20 16.05 26.47
C GLY A 1000 -4.36 17.03 26.26
N ALA A 1001 -5.49 16.51 25.78
CA ALA A 1001 -6.62 17.29 25.30
C ALA A 1001 -7.25 18.19 26.38
N SER A 1002 -7.55 19.43 26.03
CA SER A 1002 -8.42 20.29 26.84
C SER A 1002 -9.90 19.92 26.68
N ASN A 1003 -10.72 20.27 27.68
CA ASN A 1003 -12.17 20.06 27.60
C ASN A 1003 -12.88 20.98 26.61
N ASP A 1004 -12.18 21.93 25.98
CA ASP A 1004 -12.78 22.86 25.04
C ASP A 1004 -12.89 22.24 23.62
N PHE A 1005 -12.10 21.21 23.28
CA PHE A 1005 -12.11 20.55 21.96
C PHE A 1005 -12.05 19.01 22.03
N PRO A 1006 -12.62 18.28 21.05
CA PRO A 1006 -12.51 16.83 20.97
C PRO A 1006 -11.18 16.41 20.32
N SER A 1007 -10.06 16.82 20.90
CA SER A 1007 -8.70 16.48 20.42
C SER A 1007 -8.10 15.25 21.11
N GLY A 1008 -8.81 14.65 22.08
CA GLY A 1008 -8.43 13.41 22.75
C GLY A 1008 -8.77 12.17 21.91
N SER A 1009 -8.18 11.03 22.25
CA SER A 1009 -8.58 9.73 21.69
C SER A 1009 -9.58 9.04 22.62
N GLU A 1010 -10.59 8.39 22.06
CA GLU A 1010 -11.54 7.57 22.82
C GLU A 1010 -10.88 6.34 23.48
N ASP A 1011 -9.71 5.94 22.98
CA ASP A 1011 -8.93 4.80 23.50
C ASP A 1011 -8.05 5.16 24.69
N LEU A 1012 -7.95 6.45 25.05
CA LEU A 1012 -7.08 6.94 26.13
C LEU A 1012 -7.90 7.59 27.23
N ARG A 1013 -7.57 7.28 28.48
CA ARG A 1013 -8.26 7.83 29.65
C ARG A 1013 -7.71 9.20 30.02
N GLY A 1014 -8.60 10.10 30.44
CA GLY A 1014 -8.22 11.41 30.96
C GLY A 1014 -7.95 12.45 29.87
N GLY A 1015 -7.34 13.55 30.30
CA GLY A 1015 -7.08 14.74 29.50
C GLY A 1015 -6.12 15.67 30.24
N LYS A 1016 -5.97 16.90 29.75
CA LYS A 1016 -5.13 17.94 30.37
C LYS A 1016 -5.28 17.97 31.89
N GLY A 1017 -4.16 17.96 32.60
CA GLY A 1017 -4.09 18.00 34.06
C GLY A 1017 -4.21 16.64 34.76
N THR A 1018 -4.24 15.53 34.02
CA THR A 1018 -4.30 14.17 34.60
C THR A 1018 -3.07 13.35 34.22
N VAL A 1019 -2.65 12.43 35.08
CA VAL A 1019 -1.53 11.49 34.82
C VAL A 1019 -1.93 10.23 34.04
N TYR A 1020 -3.22 10.11 33.70
CA TYR A 1020 -3.71 9.09 32.77
C TYR A 1020 -3.18 9.35 31.35
N GLU A 1021 -3.19 8.33 30.48
CA GLU A 1021 -2.56 8.38 29.15
C GLU A 1021 -3.04 9.57 28.32
N GLY A 1022 -4.35 9.85 28.33
CA GLY A 1022 -4.94 10.97 27.59
C GLY A 1022 -4.50 12.35 28.08
N GLY A 1023 -3.82 12.45 29.23
CA GLY A 1023 -3.29 13.70 29.78
C GLY A 1023 -1.85 14.04 29.40
N HIS A 1024 -1.05 13.06 28.96
CA HIS A 1024 0.34 13.28 28.56
C HIS A 1024 0.79 12.57 27.29
N LYS A 1025 0.06 11.56 26.80
CA LYS A 1025 0.32 10.96 25.48
C LYS A 1025 -0.18 11.89 24.38
N VAL A 1026 0.72 12.36 23.52
CA VAL A 1026 0.50 13.45 22.56
C VAL A 1026 1.02 13.05 21.17
N PRO A 1027 0.53 13.68 20.07
CA PRO A 1027 1.07 13.39 18.75
C PRO A 1027 2.55 13.79 18.68
N PHE A 1028 3.36 13.01 17.94
CA PHE A 1028 4.76 13.35 17.67
C PHE A 1028 5.18 12.96 16.25
N ILE A 1029 5.78 13.91 15.53
CA ILE A 1029 6.33 13.71 14.19
C ILE A 1029 7.77 14.25 14.16
N ALA A 1030 8.69 13.49 13.57
CA ALA A 1030 10.03 13.94 13.24
C ALA A 1030 10.25 13.86 11.73
N TRP A 1031 10.68 14.96 11.11
CA TRP A 1031 10.92 15.07 9.67
C TRP A 1031 12.33 15.57 9.41
N TRP A 1032 13.10 14.81 8.64
CA TRP A 1032 14.44 15.18 8.18
C TRP A 1032 14.77 14.40 6.90
N PRO A 1033 14.44 14.95 5.73
CA PRO A 1033 14.62 14.26 4.45
C PRO A 1033 16.06 13.79 4.23
N GLY A 1034 16.21 12.52 3.88
CA GLY A 1034 17.52 11.89 3.67
C GLY A 1034 18.22 11.40 4.95
N GLN A 1035 17.71 11.70 6.14
CA GLN A 1035 18.22 11.21 7.42
C GLN A 1035 17.21 10.32 8.16
N ILE A 1036 15.94 10.73 8.21
CA ILE A 1036 14.83 9.95 8.78
C ILE A 1036 14.11 9.20 7.66
N ARG A 1037 13.79 7.91 7.88
CA ARG A 1037 13.06 7.08 6.91
C ARG A 1037 11.63 7.62 6.71
N PRO A 1038 11.23 8.03 5.49
CA PRO A 1038 9.88 8.54 5.23
C PRO A 1038 8.79 7.50 5.50
N GLY A 1039 7.66 7.95 6.02
CA GLY A 1039 6.48 7.13 6.32
C GLY A 1039 6.69 6.12 7.45
N SER A 1040 7.81 6.20 8.19
CA SER A 1040 8.13 5.25 9.25
C SER A 1040 7.32 5.53 10.52
N GLN A 1041 7.24 4.52 11.39
CA GLN A 1041 6.57 4.61 12.68
C GLN A 1041 7.41 3.94 13.76
N SER A 1042 7.37 4.49 14.97
CA SER A 1042 7.93 3.88 16.17
C SER A 1042 6.94 3.92 17.33
N ASP A 1043 6.83 2.82 18.06
CA ASP A 1043 6.06 2.68 19.30
C ASP A 1043 6.96 2.63 20.54
N VAL A 1044 8.25 2.93 20.39
CA VAL A 1044 9.18 3.02 21.51
C VAL A 1044 8.78 4.21 22.41
N PRO A 1045 8.62 3.98 23.73
CA PRO A 1045 8.28 5.06 24.66
C PRO A 1045 9.34 6.17 24.66
N ALA A 1046 8.91 7.39 24.38
CA ALA A 1046 9.73 8.59 24.44
C ALA A 1046 9.00 9.72 25.15
N ILE A 1047 9.76 10.67 25.69
CA ILE A 1047 9.22 11.78 26.47
C ILE A 1047 9.85 13.10 26.03
N THR A 1048 9.14 14.21 26.23
CA THR A 1048 9.61 15.55 25.80
C THR A 1048 11.01 15.93 26.32
N LEU A 1049 11.43 15.38 27.46
CA LEU A 1049 12.78 15.59 28.02
C LEU A 1049 13.89 15.12 27.08
N ASP A 1050 13.59 14.17 26.19
CA ASP A 1050 14.54 13.58 25.25
C ASP A 1050 14.90 14.52 24.10
N VAL A 1051 14.11 15.57 23.87
CA VAL A 1051 14.33 16.52 22.77
C VAL A 1051 15.68 17.23 22.95
N MET A 1052 15.96 17.81 24.12
CA MET A 1052 17.24 18.50 24.36
C MET A 1052 18.47 17.62 24.07
N PRO A 1053 18.68 16.45 24.73
CA PRO A 1053 19.83 15.61 24.46
C PRO A 1053 19.91 15.17 22.98
N THR A 1054 18.77 14.96 22.31
CA THR A 1054 18.74 14.66 20.87
C THR A 1054 19.29 15.82 20.03
N LEU A 1055 18.83 17.06 20.28
CA LEU A 1055 19.34 18.24 19.58
C LEU A 1055 20.85 18.43 19.81
N LEU A 1056 21.31 18.25 21.06
CA LEU A 1056 22.72 18.39 21.41
C LEU A 1056 23.60 17.34 20.74
N ALA A 1057 23.15 16.08 20.71
CA ALA A 1057 23.86 15.00 20.04
C ALA A 1057 24.00 15.26 18.53
N LEU A 1058 22.91 15.66 17.87
CA LEU A 1058 22.90 15.98 16.45
C LEU A 1058 23.70 17.24 16.10
N ALA A 1059 23.78 18.21 17.01
CA ALA A 1059 24.62 19.39 16.89
C ALA A 1059 26.12 19.11 17.10
N GLY A 1060 26.47 17.89 17.56
CA GLY A 1060 27.84 17.50 17.88
C GLY A 1060 28.39 18.17 19.14
N VAL A 1061 27.53 18.55 20.10
CA VAL A 1061 27.93 19.13 21.39
C VAL A 1061 28.55 18.03 22.26
N LYS A 1062 29.83 18.19 22.61
CA LYS A 1062 30.59 17.19 23.38
C LYS A 1062 30.60 17.43 24.89
N THR A 1063 30.34 18.65 25.32
CA THR A 1063 30.34 19.02 26.73
C THR A 1063 28.92 18.84 27.28
N ALA A 1064 28.76 18.01 28.31
CA ALA A 1064 27.49 17.87 28.99
C ALA A 1064 27.08 19.22 29.64
N PRO A 1065 25.78 19.57 29.66
CA PRO A 1065 25.28 20.70 30.42
C PRO A 1065 25.66 20.59 31.92
N PRO A 1066 25.83 21.73 32.63
CA PRO A 1066 26.11 21.73 34.06
C PRO A 1066 25.08 20.96 34.89
N ASN A 1067 23.79 21.06 34.52
CA ASN A 1067 22.70 20.33 35.15
C ASN A 1067 22.55 18.94 34.49
N PRO A 1068 22.53 17.82 35.25
CA PRO A 1068 22.33 16.48 34.68
C PRO A 1068 21.01 16.35 33.91
N LEU A 1069 21.01 15.68 32.76
CA LEU A 1069 19.80 15.47 31.96
C LEU A 1069 19.04 14.22 32.44
N ASP A 1070 17.70 14.28 32.46
CA ASP A 1070 16.83 13.10 32.66
C ASP A 1070 16.42 12.47 31.31
N GLY A 1071 16.40 13.27 30.24
CA GLY A 1071 16.15 12.81 28.87
C GLY A 1071 17.31 11.99 28.29
N ILE A 1072 17.02 11.25 27.21
CA ILE A 1072 18.02 10.50 26.44
C ILE A 1072 18.04 10.93 24.97
N ASP A 1073 19.14 10.65 24.26
CA ASP A 1073 19.25 10.93 22.84
C ASP A 1073 18.38 9.96 22.01
N LEU A 1074 17.41 10.50 21.27
CA LEU A 1074 16.54 9.77 20.34
C LEU A 1074 17.17 9.59 18.95
N SER A 1075 18.31 10.23 18.65
CA SER A 1075 18.94 10.16 17.34
C SER A 1075 19.23 8.72 16.86
N PRO A 1076 19.60 7.74 17.72
CA PRO A 1076 19.76 6.35 17.28
C PRO A 1076 18.45 5.76 16.75
N LEU A 1077 17.32 6.10 17.36
CA LEU A 1077 15.99 5.66 16.93
C LEU A 1077 15.56 6.39 15.64
N LEU A 1078 15.65 7.72 15.63
CA LEU A 1078 15.21 8.55 14.50
C LEU A 1078 16.00 8.24 13.22
N LEU A 1079 17.30 7.96 13.35
CA LEU A 1079 18.21 7.68 12.22
C LEU A 1079 18.31 6.18 11.88
N GLY A 1080 17.48 5.33 12.51
CA GLY A 1080 17.42 3.88 12.23
C GLY A 1080 18.72 3.12 12.54
N ARG A 1081 19.45 3.54 13.59
CA ARG A 1081 20.76 2.96 13.97
C ARG A 1081 20.62 1.88 15.04
N ASP A 1082 19.97 2.19 16.16
CA ASP A 1082 19.88 1.29 17.33
C ASP A 1082 18.55 1.46 18.08
N ALA A 1083 18.18 0.46 18.88
CA ALA A 1083 17.07 0.55 19.83
C ALA A 1083 17.47 1.38 21.07
N LEU A 1084 16.52 2.11 21.65
CA LEU A 1084 16.73 2.82 22.90
C LEU A 1084 16.76 1.85 24.10
N PRO A 1085 17.59 2.11 25.11
CA PRO A 1085 17.59 1.28 26.32
C PRO A 1085 16.23 1.40 27.04
N PRO A 1086 15.68 0.30 27.57
CA PRO A 1086 14.46 0.35 28.35
C PRO A 1086 14.71 1.16 29.63
N ARG A 1087 13.77 2.05 29.97
CA ARG A 1087 13.83 2.88 31.17
C ARG A 1087 12.43 3.16 31.70
N PRO A 1088 12.28 3.39 33.01
CA PRO A 1088 11.03 3.91 33.55
C PRO A 1088 10.84 5.38 33.15
N LEU A 1089 9.58 5.77 32.98
CA LEU A 1089 9.15 7.16 32.81
C LEU A 1089 8.24 7.54 33.97
N PHE A 1090 8.33 8.79 34.42
CA PHE A 1090 7.61 9.30 35.58
C PHE A 1090 6.82 10.56 35.24
N TRP A 1091 5.72 10.77 35.96
CA TRP A 1091 4.92 11.98 35.91
C TRP A 1091 4.47 12.35 37.32
N ALA A 1092 4.51 13.65 37.62
CA ALA A 1092 3.85 14.22 38.78
C ALA A 1092 3.07 15.46 38.33
N SER A 1093 1.81 15.51 38.72
CA SER A 1093 0.88 16.58 38.38
C SER A 1093 0.47 17.31 39.65
N LEU A 1094 0.79 18.60 39.72
CA LEU A 1094 0.37 19.50 40.78
C LEU A 1094 -0.53 20.59 40.19
N SER A 1095 -1.79 20.60 40.60
CA SER A 1095 -2.71 21.68 40.22
C SER A 1095 -2.52 22.90 41.10
N ASN A 1096 -2.79 24.10 40.57
CA ASN A 1096 -2.81 25.35 41.35
C ASN A 1096 -3.82 25.37 42.50
N ARG A 1097 -4.70 24.35 42.60
CA ARG A 1097 -5.63 24.16 43.73
C ARG A 1097 -5.12 23.16 44.77
N GLY A 1098 -3.88 22.70 44.65
CA GLY A 1098 -3.24 21.76 45.58
C GLY A 1098 -3.56 20.28 45.34
N GLY A 1099 -4.42 19.95 44.37
CA GLY A 1099 -4.67 18.56 43.97
C GLY A 1099 -3.45 17.95 43.28
N ARG A 1100 -3.12 16.70 43.63
CA ARG A 1100 -1.91 16.00 43.23
C ARG A 1100 -2.17 14.57 42.75
N SER A 1101 -1.43 14.15 41.73
CA SER A 1101 -1.38 12.76 41.26
C SER A 1101 -0.08 12.46 40.54
N GLU A 1102 0.35 11.21 40.59
CA GLU A 1102 1.62 10.73 40.05
C GLU A 1102 1.39 9.51 39.18
N ALA A 1103 2.29 9.27 38.24
CA ALA A 1103 2.36 8.01 37.51
C ALA A 1103 3.80 7.59 37.26
N MET A 1104 3.98 6.28 37.12
CA MET A 1104 5.23 5.67 36.69
C MET A 1104 4.92 4.61 35.65
N ARG A 1105 5.61 4.65 34.51
CA ARG A 1105 5.56 3.62 33.49
C ARG A 1105 6.86 2.84 33.46
N ASP A 1106 6.78 1.52 33.52
CA ASP A 1106 7.92 0.60 33.39
C ASP A 1106 7.58 -0.50 32.37
N GLY A 1107 8.07 -0.31 31.15
CA GLY A 1107 7.66 -1.11 29.99
C GLY A 1107 6.14 -1.05 29.77
N PRO A 1108 5.42 -2.20 29.77
CA PRO A 1108 3.97 -2.24 29.59
C PRO A 1108 3.18 -1.89 30.87
N TRP A 1109 3.84 -1.77 32.02
CA TRP A 1109 3.16 -1.51 33.30
C TRP A 1109 3.08 -0.03 33.58
N LYS A 1110 1.92 0.43 34.04
CA LYS A 1110 1.74 1.80 34.51
C LYS A 1110 1.10 1.83 35.88
N LEU A 1111 1.78 2.46 36.83
CA LEU A 1111 1.27 2.80 38.15
C LEU A 1111 0.65 4.19 38.10
N VAL A 1112 -0.51 4.38 38.70
CA VAL A 1112 -1.14 5.68 38.94
C VAL A 1112 -1.40 5.83 40.44
N VAL A 1113 -1.01 6.96 41.00
CA VAL A 1113 -1.18 7.29 42.42
C VAL A 1113 -1.98 8.58 42.54
N GLN A 1114 -3.00 8.59 43.39
CA GLN A 1114 -3.77 9.78 43.71
C GLN A 1114 -3.68 10.13 45.19
N HIS A 1115 -3.79 11.41 45.50
CA HIS A 1115 -3.65 11.94 46.86
C HIS A 1115 -4.90 12.74 47.29
N PRO A 1116 -6.05 12.08 47.52
CA PRO A 1116 -7.26 12.76 47.95
C PRO A 1116 -7.07 13.51 49.27
N ASN A 1117 -7.31 14.82 49.25
CA ASN A 1117 -7.22 15.74 50.40
C ASN A 1117 -5.85 15.80 51.09
N ALA A 1118 -4.77 15.37 50.43
CA ALA A 1118 -3.42 15.50 50.96
C ALA A 1118 -2.94 16.96 50.91
N ALA A 1119 -2.06 17.35 51.83
CA ALA A 1119 -1.35 18.62 51.71
C ALA A 1119 -0.36 18.55 50.52
N PRO A 1120 -0.18 19.64 49.75
CA PRO A 1120 0.86 19.69 48.71
C PRO A 1120 2.23 19.31 49.28
N GLY A 1121 3.01 18.52 48.52
CA GLY A 1121 4.31 17.99 48.96
C GLY A 1121 4.26 16.71 49.82
N SER A 1122 3.08 16.22 50.23
CA SER A 1122 2.93 14.97 50.99
C SER A 1122 2.46 13.79 50.12
N PHE A 1123 2.78 12.57 50.54
CA PHE A 1123 2.22 11.31 50.00
C PHE A 1123 1.08 10.75 50.87
N ASP A 1124 0.46 11.60 51.69
CA ASP A 1124 -0.63 11.19 52.56
C ASP A 1124 -1.86 10.75 51.75
N ASN A 1125 -2.69 9.87 52.33
CA ASN A 1125 -3.93 9.36 51.75
C ASN A 1125 -3.80 8.72 50.36
N GLU A 1126 -2.62 8.19 50.01
CA GLU A 1126 -2.36 7.65 48.68
C GLU A 1126 -3.29 6.49 48.29
N THR A 1127 -3.83 6.56 47.08
CA THR A 1127 -4.55 5.46 46.44
C THR A 1127 -3.81 5.03 45.19
N VAL A 1128 -3.64 3.72 45.02
CA VAL A 1128 -2.77 3.13 43.99
C VAL A 1128 -3.59 2.30 43.04
N ALA A 1129 -3.36 2.48 41.73
CA ALA A 1129 -3.87 1.62 40.68
C ALA A 1129 -2.74 1.19 39.74
N LEU A 1130 -2.81 -0.02 39.21
CA LEU A 1130 -1.79 -0.61 38.33
C LEU A 1130 -2.43 -1.14 37.05
N TYR A 1131 -1.94 -0.70 35.89
CA TYR A 1131 -2.48 -1.03 34.58
C TYR A 1131 -1.44 -1.70 33.67
N ARG A 1132 -1.94 -2.37 32.62
CA ARG A 1132 -1.16 -3.00 31.54
C ARG A 1132 -1.49 -2.36 30.20
N LEU A 1133 -0.67 -1.41 29.76
CA LEU A 1133 -0.97 -0.56 28.59
C LEU A 1133 -0.94 -1.31 27.25
N ASP A 1134 -0.25 -2.46 27.16
CA ASP A 1134 -0.26 -3.33 25.99
C ASP A 1134 -1.59 -4.07 25.78
N ARG A 1135 -2.47 -4.06 26.79
CA ARG A 1135 -3.78 -4.72 26.77
C ARG A 1135 -4.94 -3.79 27.10
N ASP A 1136 -4.66 -2.74 27.86
CA ASP A 1136 -5.63 -1.81 28.41
C ASP A 1136 -5.06 -0.37 28.31
N PRO A 1137 -4.94 0.18 27.09
CA PRO A 1137 -4.50 1.57 26.88
C PRO A 1137 -5.48 2.59 27.46
N ALA A 1138 -6.74 2.18 27.70
CA ALA A 1138 -7.78 2.99 28.31
C ALA A 1138 -7.76 2.96 29.84
N GLU A 1139 -6.81 2.24 30.46
CA GLU A 1139 -6.61 2.22 31.92
C GLU A 1139 -7.90 1.93 32.70
N GLN A 1140 -8.66 0.92 32.26
CA GLN A 1140 -9.98 0.56 32.80
C GLN A 1140 -9.89 -0.52 33.89
N THR A 1141 -8.89 -1.39 33.83
CA THR A 1141 -8.78 -2.58 34.69
C THR A 1141 -7.63 -2.41 35.67
N ASP A 1142 -7.95 -2.07 36.92
CA ASP A 1142 -6.93 -2.02 37.97
C ASP A 1142 -6.48 -3.43 38.39
N LEU A 1143 -5.19 -3.69 38.23
CA LEU A 1143 -4.51 -4.94 38.54
C LEU A 1143 -3.74 -4.88 39.87
N SER A 1144 -3.81 -3.78 40.62
CA SER A 1144 -3.05 -3.56 41.86
C SER A 1144 -3.28 -4.69 42.89
N ALA A 1145 -4.53 -5.15 43.03
CA ALA A 1145 -4.90 -6.26 43.92
C ALA A 1145 -4.37 -7.62 43.45
N MET A 1146 -4.18 -7.82 42.14
CA MET A 1146 -3.65 -9.06 41.56
C MET A 1146 -2.11 -9.10 41.51
N HIS A 1147 -1.46 -7.93 41.49
CA HIS A 1147 -0.01 -7.79 41.44
C HIS A 1147 0.52 -6.84 42.54
N PRO A 1148 0.27 -7.14 43.83
CA PRO A 1148 0.59 -6.24 44.94
C PRO A 1148 2.09 -5.97 45.10
N GLU A 1149 2.95 -6.97 44.87
CA GLU A 1149 4.41 -6.81 44.96
C GLU A 1149 4.95 -5.83 43.91
N ARG A 1150 4.45 -5.93 42.67
CA ARG A 1150 4.82 -5.01 41.59
C ARG A 1150 4.31 -3.60 41.85
N ALA A 1151 3.07 -3.46 42.34
CA ALA A 1151 2.53 -2.16 42.69
C ALA A 1151 3.34 -1.50 43.82
N ALA A 1152 3.77 -2.27 44.82
CA ALA A 1152 4.61 -1.79 45.90
C ALA A 1152 6.02 -1.36 45.43
N ASP A 1153 6.69 -2.18 44.61
CA ASP A 1153 8.01 -1.84 44.02
C ASP A 1153 7.96 -0.55 43.20
N MET A 1154 6.97 -0.44 42.30
CA MET A 1154 6.80 0.75 41.48
C MET A 1154 6.47 1.98 42.32
N LEU A 1155 5.67 1.84 43.39
CA LEU A 1155 5.36 2.94 44.30
C LEU A 1155 6.60 3.42 45.05
N GLU A 1156 7.44 2.50 45.53
CA GLU A 1156 8.70 2.83 46.20
C GLU A 1156 9.64 3.59 45.25
N ARG A 1157 9.81 3.11 44.02
CA ARG A 1157 10.63 3.76 42.99
C ARG A 1157 10.08 5.13 42.59
N LEU A 1158 8.76 5.28 42.48
CA LEU A 1158 8.11 6.56 42.21
C LEU A 1158 8.34 7.56 43.34
N LYS A 1159 8.22 7.14 44.61
CA LYS A 1159 8.51 7.99 45.78
C LYS A 1159 9.97 8.39 45.84
N ALA A 1160 10.88 7.46 45.56
CA ALA A 1160 12.31 7.73 45.52
C ALA A 1160 12.66 8.73 44.41
N TRP A 1161 12.11 8.55 43.21
CA TRP A 1161 12.25 9.51 42.11
C TRP A 1161 11.72 10.89 42.51
N TYR A 1162 10.50 10.97 43.06
CA TYR A 1162 9.94 12.27 43.44
C TYR A 1162 10.82 12.97 44.49
N ALA A 1163 11.23 12.26 45.54
CA ALA A 1163 12.13 12.80 46.56
C ALA A 1163 13.46 13.30 45.99
N ASP A 1164 14.06 12.56 45.04
CA ASP A 1164 15.28 12.99 44.33
C ASP A 1164 15.05 14.28 43.53
N THR A 1165 13.92 14.38 42.83
CA THR A 1165 13.60 15.61 42.08
C THR A 1165 13.41 16.82 42.99
N GLN A 1166 12.82 16.63 44.19
CA GLN A 1166 12.67 17.69 45.20
C GLN A 1166 14.01 18.11 45.79
N GLN A 1167 14.88 17.14 46.12
CA GLN A 1167 16.18 17.42 46.72
C GLN A 1167 17.11 18.20 45.78
N THR A 1168 16.96 17.98 44.48
CA THR A 1168 17.79 18.58 43.43
C THR A 1168 17.08 19.73 42.71
N ALA A 1169 15.95 20.18 43.24
CA ALA A 1169 15.17 21.27 42.67
C ALA A 1169 15.93 22.60 42.76
N THR A 1170 15.88 23.36 41.67
CA THR A 1170 16.26 24.77 41.66
C THR A 1170 15.32 25.54 42.59
N GLU A 1171 15.89 26.34 43.49
CA GLU A 1171 15.13 27.12 44.47
C GLU A 1171 14.26 28.17 43.76
N GLN A 1172 13.00 28.26 44.16
CA GLN A 1172 12.00 29.17 43.60
C GLN A 1172 11.42 30.10 44.69
N PRO A 1173 11.07 31.35 44.35
CA PRO A 1173 10.52 32.29 45.32
C PRO A 1173 9.05 31.98 45.66
N GLY A 1174 8.82 31.42 46.85
CA GLY A 1174 7.49 31.02 47.32
C GLY A 1174 6.94 29.77 46.61
N GLY A 1175 5.68 29.42 46.86
CA GLY A 1175 5.03 28.24 46.27
C GLY A 1175 4.64 27.15 47.27
N TRP A 1176 4.18 26.03 46.73
CA TRP A 1176 3.98 24.76 47.45
C TRP A 1176 5.28 24.05 47.79
#